data_AF-A0A7D5SN17-F1
#
_entry.id   AF-A0A7D5SN17-F1
#
_cell.length_a   1.000
_cell.length_b   1.000
_cell.length_c   1.000
_cell.angle_alpha   90.00
_cell.angle_beta   90.00
_cell.angle_gamma   90.00
#
_symmetry.space_group_name_H-M   'P 1'
#
loop_
_entity.id
_entity.type
_entity.pdbx_description
1 polymer ?
#
loop_
_entity_poly.entity_id
_entity_poly.type
_entity_poly.pdbx_seq_one_letter_code
_entity_poly.pdbx_strand_id
1 'polypeptide(L)'
;MILAIPLPGNSAPARIITLTSPNGGEIWNGGVSHNIAFTTTTDEGVVMLYYSSDGGTTYPNLIGHADCTGGSQTYAWSVPNNLNSTTVRVKVEWRSKYDPPFLVFGSDTSDENFTVRPSTVLRFTQVEALMNYGRYSLVKWDLFDGLQNVGVLDLLVRYRTDGTWGSYVELGGPYSYISPTQGGIWFMPDYYESAYGQLKIRAWTEKPGGVLLTEAVSDEFEISSAYIILKSPNGGENYHAGETCRIQWATANDAVGITGIALYYSLNSGTTWNVIRYSVENTFNFDWTIPSGISTAKARVKAVILYLEWTEMANDSSDGDFTIYSSPQEPIVTLLYPNPIIDGYIVLRGGEICNIRWTSSGDFDLFYQFRIFLSTDNGTSWSFLMNAPKYEDSVNWVVPSIDTQGARIRVELETIDTNFVRSSSVHSFFIFTTVIWNRPPVAVVGGPQRVAEHTSVTLNGASSYDPDGDHLSYEWTLIGPSGRSVTLNNPYSATPSFTPDIEDHEVTFIFELKVSDGRPVPDRYLDDVARTTVTVTPLAPKILSFTPSGGWAGTNVTVTGTDLKGSQIFIGGVLTATVPIYPTPDQPDPDTSWKFRIVEGVPTGIHSIEVRNSAGSGTSSSQIEIFPVPWYPLEYGFSWGNQAKDYLTYPWAFWEDGNYKDTFGNDVYISIWVCLGIPYWTYEDGWQCWGYEIEQPICPDPLAALWYGIAYCHLAQNGECFGFSAVSLEFYHGVIRPEELQWGRYDVNNLTFSGELQRRVEYLHGSQVSAECVHYWVEEHLANLAPSIYGMSGMGRVLYMVESAVASGELGVISIVDGIHGHVVVPYEVQDIDSTHTRIYVYDINKPEWSNWSRAEGKLYDPDDRVNNPPYIEIDKSGYYWEWSYYMGGDIGWWGGPMGLTFVPASTVLGDRTLPTTLDGLYDLVFGCATGSIESEEGGTIGLLENGTWVSEIPGGSPIWFYQGSDQPYSAFYLPPGNYTMHIDGREEGSYDWGCFIGDRAAYSLIGVEGDEETEDTVEIQVKDDNPYAGIITFSTSDERKSYSSTQIKKFGERERVYKIINASIFSDSIAVINTTDDFNGIMIYNNGPHKFTFDVEFQGNVLDQAIWEEVNGTLTDLPKALKRGITIKPYQTLIIRPSTWLDLMHAEVEVIEVTPGEDVDDDHDYVLWAILGITVILVVAAVAWTVIRKRRKA
;
A
#
# COMPACT_ATOMS: atom_id res chain seq x y z
N MET A 1 -62.09 59.36 -52.34
CA MET A 1 -61.46 60.39 -53.18
C MET A 1 -60.05 59.93 -53.48
N ILE A 2 -59.70 59.98 -54.75
CA ILE A 2 -58.44 59.55 -55.35
C ILE A 2 -57.28 60.50 -54.98
N LEU A 3 -56.11 59.91 -54.72
CA LEU A 3 -54.71 60.36 -54.93
C LEU A 3 -54.22 61.75 -54.46
N ALA A 4 -53.11 61.73 -53.70
CA ALA A 4 -51.82 62.22 -54.19
C ALA A 4 -50.64 61.48 -53.51
N ILE A 5 -49.74 60.95 -54.33
CA ILE A 5 -48.42 60.37 -54.01
C ILE A 5 -47.41 61.51 -53.78
N PRO A 6 -46.40 61.32 -52.90
CA PRO A 6 -45.02 61.46 -53.37
C PRO A 6 -44.07 60.36 -52.85
N LEU A 7 -43.42 59.71 -53.82
CA LEU A 7 -42.05 59.14 -53.90
C LEU A 7 -41.51 58.13 -52.85
N PRO A 8 -40.80 57.07 -53.30
CA PRO A 8 -40.24 56.04 -52.45
C PRO A 8 -38.99 56.54 -51.73
N GLY A 9 -39.12 56.77 -50.42
CA GLY A 9 -38.00 56.96 -49.51
C GLY A 9 -37.33 55.62 -49.23
N ASN A 10 -36.03 55.56 -49.53
CA ASN A 10 -35.09 54.53 -49.14
C ASN A 10 -35.28 54.18 -47.65
N SER A 11 -35.92 53.04 -47.35
CA SER A 11 -35.91 52.49 -45.99
C SER A 11 -34.49 52.00 -45.74
N ALA A 12 -33.71 52.77 -44.97
CA ALA A 12 -32.41 52.34 -44.48
C ALA A 12 -32.53 50.93 -43.89
N PRO A 13 -31.57 50.01 -44.15
CA PRO A 13 -31.61 48.67 -43.58
C PRO A 13 -31.76 48.78 -42.06
N ALA A 14 -32.65 47.98 -41.48
CA ALA A 14 -32.85 47.96 -40.03
C ALA A 14 -31.50 47.65 -39.36
N ARG A 15 -31.05 48.52 -38.46
CA ARG A 15 -29.82 48.34 -37.68
C ARG A 15 -30.06 47.29 -36.61
N ILE A 16 -29.55 46.08 -36.81
CA ILE A 16 -29.70 44.97 -35.87
C ILE A 16 -28.31 44.50 -35.46
N ILE A 17 -28.12 44.26 -34.17
CA ILE A 17 -26.99 43.51 -33.61
C ILE A 17 -27.55 42.24 -32.98
N THR A 18 -26.89 41.11 -33.22
CA THR A 18 -27.25 39.83 -32.63
C THR A 18 -26.02 39.15 -32.06
N LEU A 19 -26.01 38.89 -30.76
CA LEU A 19 -24.98 38.12 -30.07
C LEU A 19 -25.23 36.64 -30.37
N THR A 20 -24.21 35.94 -30.88
CA THR A 20 -24.33 34.54 -31.28
C THR A 20 -23.51 33.60 -30.40
N SER A 21 -22.50 34.10 -29.70
CA SER A 21 -21.79 33.35 -28.65
C SER A 21 -21.03 34.30 -27.70
N PRO A 22 -21.04 34.09 -26.38
CA PRO A 22 -21.80 33.05 -25.68
C PRO A 22 -23.29 33.41 -25.67
N ASN A 23 -24.16 32.41 -25.81
CA ASN A 23 -25.60 32.61 -25.86
C ASN A 23 -26.40 31.78 -24.85
N GLY A 24 -25.73 30.97 -24.02
CA GLY A 24 -26.38 30.21 -22.96
C GLY A 24 -25.92 28.75 -22.86
N GLY A 25 -25.76 28.25 -21.63
CA GLY A 25 -25.41 26.86 -21.36
C GLY A 25 -23.93 26.50 -21.55
N GLU A 26 -23.09 27.40 -22.07
CA GLU A 26 -21.66 27.14 -22.20
C GLU A 26 -20.99 27.00 -20.83
N ILE A 27 -19.89 26.24 -20.78
CA ILE A 27 -19.02 26.13 -19.60
C ILE A 27 -17.64 26.61 -20.01
N TRP A 28 -17.26 27.79 -19.53
CA TRP A 28 -15.96 28.40 -19.79
C TRP A 28 -15.08 28.32 -18.54
N ASN A 29 -13.78 28.31 -18.75
CA ASN A 29 -12.81 28.32 -17.66
C ASN A 29 -12.17 29.72 -17.58
N GLY A 30 -12.06 30.27 -16.37
CA GLY A 30 -11.29 31.48 -16.12
C GLY A 30 -9.86 31.33 -16.63
N GLY A 31 -9.25 32.41 -17.13
CA GLY A 31 -7.90 32.39 -17.70
C GLY A 31 -7.79 31.94 -19.14
N VAL A 32 -8.87 31.38 -19.69
CA VAL A 32 -8.93 31.00 -21.10
C VAL A 32 -9.50 32.16 -21.91
N SER A 33 -8.90 32.41 -23.08
CA SER A 33 -9.41 33.38 -24.03
C SER A 33 -10.51 32.74 -24.87
N HIS A 34 -11.73 33.30 -24.82
CA HIS A 34 -12.88 32.85 -25.59
C HIS A 34 -13.35 33.95 -26.53
N ASN A 35 -13.76 33.58 -27.73
CA ASN A 35 -14.29 34.54 -28.70
C ASN A 35 -15.76 34.83 -28.41
N ILE A 36 -16.08 36.11 -28.22
CA ILE A 36 -17.44 36.63 -28.24
C ILE A 36 -17.81 36.93 -29.68
N ALA A 37 -18.80 36.21 -30.22
CA ALA A 37 -19.25 36.32 -31.60
C ALA A 37 -20.57 37.10 -31.66
N PHE A 38 -20.65 38.07 -32.58
CA PHE A 38 -21.87 38.85 -32.82
C PHE A 38 -21.97 39.24 -34.30
N THR A 39 -23.19 39.51 -34.76
CA THR A 39 -23.47 39.92 -36.14
C THR A 39 -24.12 41.31 -36.15
N THR A 40 -23.80 42.12 -37.17
CA THR A 40 -24.35 43.48 -37.36
C THR A 40 -24.77 43.69 -38.81
N THR A 41 -25.79 44.50 -39.04
CA THR A 41 -26.37 44.70 -40.38
C THR A 41 -25.63 45.70 -41.27
N THR A 42 -24.84 46.61 -40.68
CA THR A 42 -24.03 47.62 -41.40
C THR A 42 -22.67 47.83 -40.70
N ASP A 43 -21.71 48.44 -41.39
CA ASP A 43 -20.31 48.60 -41.01
C ASP A 43 -19.99 49.97 -40.38
N GLU A 44 -20.91 50.53 -39.59
CA GLU A 44 -20.77 51.86 -38.99
C GLU A 44 -20.69 51.81 -37.46
N GLY A 45 -19.87 52.67 -36.84
CA GLY A 45 -19.79 52.80 -35.38
C GLY A 45 -18.90 51.76 -34.70
N VAL A 46 -19.20 51.47 -33.42
CA VAL A 46 -18.38 50.64 -32.52
C VAL A 46 -19.25 49.73 -31.65
N VAL A 47 -18.76 48.56 -31.25
CA VAL A 47 -19.43 47.62 -30.37
C VAL A 47 -18.72 47.57 -29.02
N MET A 48 -19.47 47.79 -27.94
CA MET A 48 -19.00 47.70 -26.56
C MET A 48 -19.44 46.37 -25.95
N LEU A 49 -18.53 45.68 -25.27
CA LEU A 49 -18.79 44.36 -24.71
C LEU A 49 -18.69 44.40 -23.19
N TYR A 50 -19.68 43.85 -22.50
CA TYR A 50 -19.76 43.79 -21.04
C TYR A 50 -20.11 42.38 -20.57
N TYR A 51 -19.71 42.02 -19.36
CA TYR A 51 -20.19 40.81 -18.70
C TYR A 51 -20.85 41.12 -17.35
N SER A 52 -21.77 40.25 -16.99
CA SER A 52 -22.49 40.19 -15.72
C SER A 52 -22.12 38.87 -15.04
N SER A 53 -22.01 38.87 -13.71
CA SER A 53 -21.94 37.66 -12.89
C SER A 53 -23.24 37.38 -12.12
N ASP A 54 -24.24 38.26 -12.23
CA ASP A 54 -25.49 38.28 -11.45
C ASP A 54 -26.74 37.92 -12.28
N GLY A 55 -26.56 37.13 -13.34
CA GLY A 55 -27.64 36.69 -14.23
C GLY A 55 -28.14 37.77 -15.19
N GLY A 56 -27.36 38.83 -15.43
CA GLY A 56 -27.72 39.96 -16.29
C GLY A 56 -28.57 41.03 -15.62
N THR A 57 -28.69 41.00 -14.28
CA THR A 57 -29.37 42.06 -13.53
C THR A 57 -28.63 43.39 -13.68
N THR A 58 -27.29 43.34 -13.64
CA THR A 58 -26.40 44.46 -13.94
C THR A 58 -25.21 44.03 -14.80
N TYR A 59 -24.63 44.97 -15.56
CA TYR A 59 -23.41 44.74 -16.37
C TYR A 59 -22.29 45.71 -15.99
N PRO A 60 -21.71 45.57 -14.77
CA PRO A 60 -20.71 46.51 -14.27
C PRO A 60 -19.33 46.30 -14.90
N ASN A 61 -19.06 45.13 -15.50
CA ASN A 61 -17.72 44.76 -15.93
C ASN A 61 -17.56 44.93 -17.45
N LEU A 62 -16.64 45.81 -17.86
CA LEU A 62 -16.27 46.00 -19.26
C LEU A 62 -15.32 44.88 -19.71
N ILE A 63 -15.66 44.20 -20.80
CA ILE A 63 -14.79 43.23 -21.48
C ILE A 63 -13.82 43.96 -22.42
N GLY A 64 -14.33 44.93 -23.16
CA GLY A 64 -13.58 45.68 -24.17
C GLY A 64 -14.48 46.29 -25.22
N HIS A 65 -13.88 46.63 -26.36
CA HIS A 65 -14.57 47.29 -27.46
C HIS A 65 -13.96 46.93 -28.82
N ALA A 66 -14.76 47.04 -29.89
CA ALA A 66 -14.33 46.77 -31.26
C ALA A 66 -14.97 47.76 -32.25
N ASP A 67 -14.27 48.06 -33.35
CA ASP A 67 -14.87 48.79 -34.48
C ASP A 67 -15.88 47.87 -35.21
N CYS A 68 -17.02 48.43 -35.62
CA CYS A 68 -18.07 47.65 -36.28
C CYS A 68 -17.80 47.53 -37.78
N THR A 69 -17.45 46.34 -38.26
CA THR A 69 -17.12 46.10 -39.69
C THR A 69 -18.28 45.53 -40.51
N GLY A 70 -19.45 45.32 -39.90
CA GLY A 70 -20.61 44.74 -40.57
C GLY A 70 -20.50 43.22 -40.74
N GLY A 71 -21.63 42.52 -40.82
CA GLY A 71 -21.64 41.06 -40.90
C GLY A 71 -21.19 40.40 -39.58
N SER A 72 -20.61 39.21 -39.66
CA SER A 72 -20.15 38.42 -38.51
C SER A 72 -18.78 38.88 -38.00
N GLN A 73 -18.69 39.13 -36.70
CA GLN A 73 -17.51 39.65 -36.02
C GLN A 73 -17.25 38.84 -34.74
N THR A 74 -15.99 38.81 -34.31
CA THR A 74 -15.56 38.12 -33.08
C THR A 74 -14.61 38.99 -32.28
N TYR A 75 -14.72 38.97 -30.95
CA TYR A 75 -13.80 39.63 -30.02
C TYR A 75 -13.25 38.62 -29.01
N ALA A 76 -11.93 38.50 -28.92
CA ALA A 76 -11.28 37.61 -27.96
C ALA A 76 -11.34 38.20 -26.55
N TRP A 77 -12.01 37.50 -25.63
CA TRP A 77 -12.10 37.85 -24.23
C TRP A 77 -11.30 36.89 -23.37
N SER A 78 -10.25 37.39 -22.72
CA SER A 78 -9.57 36.69 -21.63
C SER A 78 -10.44 36.71 -20.38
N VAL A 79 -11.11 35.58 -20.10
CA VAL A 79 -12.01 35.46 -18.96
C VAL A 79 -11.21 35.60 -17.65
N PRO A 80 -11.66 36.36 -16.64
CA PRO A 80 -10.92 36.50 -15.38
C PRO A 80 -10.72 35.15 -14.67
N ASN A 81 -9.50 34.87 -14.20
CA ASN A 81 -9.14 33.60 -13.54
C ASN A 81 -10.01 33.26 -12.32
N ASN A 82 -10.40 34.29 -11.57
CA ASN A 82 -11.14 34.17 -10.31
C ASN A 82 -12.67 34.24 -10.50
N LEU A 83 -13.17 34.34 -11.73
CA LEU A 83 -14.61 34.38 -11.98
C LEU A 83 -15.21 32.99 -11.75
N ASN A 84 -16.04 32.84 -10.70
CA ASN A 84 -16.74 31.60 -10.37
C ASN A 84 -18.24 31.88 -10.25
N SER A 85 -18.97 31.67 -11.34
CA SER A 85 -20.41 31.91 -11.37
C SER A 85 -21.09 31.06 -12.43
N THR A 86 -22.25 30.49 -12.10
CA THR A 86 -23.14 29.78 -13.04
C THR A 86 -24.13 30.72 -13.71
N THR A 87 -24.10 32.01 -13.37
CA THR A 87 -25.05 33.03 -13.82
C THR A 87 -24.38 34.12 -14.66
N VAL A 88 -23.34 33.77 -15.42
CA VAL A 88 -22.63 34.74 -16.25
C VAL A 88 -23.46 35.05 -17.49
N ARG A 89 -23.53 36.33 -17.87
CA ARG A 89 -24.13 36.81 -19.12
C ARG A 89 -23.24 37.82 -19.80
N VAL A 90 -23.28 37.87 -21.14
CA VAL A 90 -22.57 38.89 -21.93
C VAL A 90 -23.59 39.84 -22.56
N LYS A 91 -23.24 41.12 -22.64
CA LYS A 91 -24.00 42.17 -23.34
C LYS A 91 -23.11 42.82 -24.38
N VAL A 92 -23.62 42.96 -25.60
CA VAL A 92 -23.05 43.77 -26.67
C VAL A 92 -23.91 45.00 -26.91
N GLU A 93 -23.28 46.15 -27.04
CA GLU A 93 -23.97 47.42 -27.29
C GLU A 93 -23.32 48.16 -28.46
N TRP A 94 -24.08 48.31 -29.54
CA TRP A 94 -23.64 48.95 -30.77
C TRP A 94 -23.92 50.45 -30.71
N ARG A 95 -22.86 51.27 -30.81
CA ARG A 95 -22.88 52.71 -30.62
C ARG A 95 -22.28 53.47 -31.81
N SER A 96 -22.63 54.75 -31.94
CA SER A 96 -22.04 55.64 -32.96
C SER A 96 -20.55 55.96 -32.72
N LYS A 97 -20.06 55.89 -31.48
CA LYS A 97 -18.67 56.14 -31.04
C LYS A 97 -18.47 55.65 -29.59
N TYR A 98 -17.21 55.57 -29.14
CA TYR A 98 -16.84 55.08 -27.81
C TYR A 98 -17.38 55.95 -26.65
N ASP A 99 -17.12 57.27 -26.69
CA ASP A 99 -17.41 58.18 -25.59
C ASP A 99 -18.75 58.93 -25.73
N PRO A 100 -19.45 59.27 -24.63
CA PRO A 100 -20.67 60.07 -24.67
C PRO A 100 -20.45 61.50 -25.20
N PRO A 101 -21.45 62.15 -25.81
CA PRO A 101 -22.77 61.60 -26.14
C PRO A 101 -22.70 60.74 -27.41
N PHE A 102 -23.13 59.49 -27.29
CA PHE A 102 -23.25 58.54 -28.41
C PHE A 102 -24.72 58.19 -28.65
N LEU A 103 -25.03 57.77 -29.88
CA LEU A 103 -26.29 57.12 -30.20
C LEU A 103 -26.11 55.61 -30.09
N VAL A 104 -27.01 54.92 -29.38
CA VAL A 104 -27.07 53.44 -29.38
C VAL A 104 -27.90 53.01 -30.59
N PHE A 105 -27.27 52.29 -31.51
CA PHE A 105 -27.92 51.73 -32.69
C PHE A 105 -28.71 50.47 -32.37
N GLY A 106 -28.22 49.66 -31.43
CA GLY A 106 -28.86 48.44 -30.93
C GLY A 106 -28.04 47.81 -29.80
N SER A 107 -28.64 46.87 -29.08
CA SER A 107 -27.94 46.08 -28.07
C SER A 107 -28.52 44.69 -28.04
N ASP A 108 -27.70 43.72 -27.68
CA ASP A 108 -28.13 42.35 -27.46
C ASP A 108 -27.44 41.76 -26.23
N THR A 109 -28.06 40.75 -25.64
CA THR A 109 -27.58 40.04 -24.45
C THR A 109 -27.68 38.55 -24.66
N SER A 110 -26.79 37.77 -24.04
CA SER A 110 -26.88 36.32 -24.11
C SER A 110 -28.26 35.83 -23.67
N ASP A 111 -28.84 34.92 -24.45
CA ASP A 111 -30.22 34.44 -24.26
C ASP A 111 -30.37 33.77 -22.88
N GLU A 112 -29.41 32.93 -22.49
CA GLU A 112 -29.36 32.31 -21.17
C GLU A 112 -28.04 32.57 -20.41
N ASN A 113 -27.99 32.07 -19.18
CA ASN A 113 -26.77 32.07 -18.38
C ASN A 113 -25.80 31.02 -18.90
N PHE A 114 -24.51 31.34 -18.86
CA PHE A 114 -23.44 30.36 -19.02
C PHE A 114 -22.58 30.31 -17.75
N THR A 115 -21.87 29.21 -17.57
CA THR A 115 -21.05 28.96 -16.38
C THR A 115 -19.61 29.33 -16.66
N VAL A 116 -18.99 30.09 -15.76
CA VAL A 116 -17.55 30.25 -15.69
C VAL A 116 -17.03 29.58 -14.43
N ARG A 117 -16.11 28.63 -14.59
CA ARG A 117 -15.40 27.97 -13.50
C ARG A 117 -14.01 28.59 -13.33
N PRO A 118 -13.52 28.77 -12.10
CA PRO A 118 -12.16 29.26 -11.88
C PRO A 118 -11.15 28.20 -12.33
N SER A 119 -10.05 28.65 -12.94
CA SER A 119 -8.93 27.78 -13.33
C SER A 119 -7.94 27.54 -12.20
N THR A 120 -7.87 28.46 -11.24
CA THR A 120 -7.03 28.34 -10.04
C THR A 120 -7.84 28.64 -8.79
N VAL A 121 -7.83 27.74 -7.80
CA VAL A 121 -8.48 27.92 -6.49
C VAL A 121 -7.46 27.71 -5.39
N LEU A 122 -7.40 28.64 -4.44
CA LEU A 122 -6.49 28.59 -3.29
C LEU A 122 -7.30 28.83 -2.02
N ARG A 123 -7.13 27.97 -1.01
CA ARG A 123 -7.79 28.12 0.30
C ARG A 123 -6.93 27.58 1.42
N PHE A 124 -6.93 28.23 2.58
CA PHE A 124 -6.34 27.63 3.78
C PHE A 124 -7.22 26.48 4.26
N THR A 125 -6.59 25.37 4.64
CA THR A 125 -7.24 24.20 5.22
C THR A 125 -6.88 24.00 6.69
N GLN A 126 -5.74 24.54 7.13
CA GLN A 126 -5.31 24.47 8.52
C GLN A 126 -4.52 25.73 8.91
N VAL A 127 -5.01 26.44 9.93
CA VAL A 127 -4.32 27.52 10.66
C VAL A 127 -4.71 27.40 12.13
N GLU A 128 -3.72 27.32 13.02
CA GLU A 128 -3.95 27.20 14.46
C GLU A 128 -4.59 28.47 15.04
N ALA A 129 -5.56 28.33 15.93
CA ALA A 129 -6.26 29.47 16.55
C ALA A 129 -5.39 30.21 17.59
N LEU A 130 -4.36 29.56 18.13
CA LEU A 130 -3.40 30.11 19.08
C LEU A 130 -1.97 29.74 18.63
N MET A 131 -1.11 30.74 18.46
CA MET A 131 0.29 30.58 18.07
C MET A 131 1.22 31.33 19.03
N ASN A 132 2.45 30.85 19.22
CA ASN A 132 3.41 31.45 20.15
C ASN A 132 4.76 31.65 19.45
N TYR A 133 5.50 32.70 19.83
CA TYR A 133 6.88 32.86 19.39
C TYR A 133 7.75 31.71 19.90
N GLY A 134 8.70 31.25 19.08
CA GLY A 134 9.57 30.10 19.37
C GLY A 134 8.99 28.74 18.95
N ARG A 135 7.75 28.68 18.45
CA ARG A 135 7.10 27.45 18.00
C ARG A 135 6.60 27.57 16.55
N TYR A 136 7.02 26.63 15.70
CA TYR A 136 6.47 26.48 14.37
C TYR A 136 5.11 25.78 14.41
N SER A 137 4.12 26.39 13.76
CA SER A 137 2.79 25.84 13.52
C SER A 137 2.66 25.49 12.05
N LEU A 138 2.09 24.33 11.74
CA LEU A 138 1.91 23.89 10.35
C LEU A 138 0.71 24.63 9.75
N VAL A 139 0.96 25.38 8.68
CA VAL A 139 -0.07 26.06 7.91
C VAL A 139 -0.28 25.28 6.62
N LYS A 140 -1.52 24.86 6.33
CA LYS A 140 -1.85 24.10 5.12
C LYS A 140 -2.85 24.84 4.24
N TRP A 141 -2.78 24.55 2.95
CA TRP A 141 -3.71 25.06 1.95
C TRP A 141 -3.96 24.03 0.87
N ASP A 142 -5.13 24.13 0.23
CA ASP A 142 -5.40 23.44 -1.02
C ASP A 142 -5.14 24.40 -2.17
N LEU A 143 -4.44 23.92 -3.18
CA LEU A 143 -4.28 24.58 -4.48
C LEU A 143 -4.85 23.67 -5.57
N PHE A 144 -5.88 24.15 -6.25
CA PHE A 144 -6.30 23.62 -7.54
C PHE A 144 -5.72 24.52 -8.62
N ASP A 145 -4.99 23.96 -9.58
CA ASP A 145 -4.42 24.68 -10.71
C ASP A 145 -4.68 23.91 -12.02
N GLY A 146 -5.93 23.99 -12.49
CA GLY A 146 -6.40 23.22 -13.64
C GLY A 146 -5.73 23.58 -14.98
N LEU A 147 -5.01 24.71 -15.05
CA LEU A 147 -4.26 25.14 -16.24
C LEU A 147 -2.74 25.06 -16.06
N GLN A 148 -2.25 24.58 -14.91
CA GLN A 148 -0.82 24.48 -14.58
C GLN A 148 -0.06 25.82 -14.75
N ASN A 149 -0.74 26.93 -14.44
CA ASN A 149 -0.18 28.27 -14.61
C ASN A 149 0.48 28.81 -13.34
N VAL A 150 0.33 28.16 -12.19
CA VAL A 150 0.91 28.61 -10.93
C VAL A 150 2.37 28.15 -10.88
N GLY A 151 3.30 29.09 -10.99
CA GLY A 151 4.73 28.80 -10.86
C GLY A 151 5.27 28.99 -9.44
N VAL A 152 4.62 29.82 -8.61
CA VAL A 152 5.11 30.13 -7.25
C VAL A 152 4.02 30.64 -6.32
N LEU A 153 4.13 30.28 -5.03
CA LEU A 153 3.31 30.80 -3.94
C LEU A 153 4.14 31.71 -3.02
N ASP A 154 3.50 32.71 -2.40
CA ASP A 154 4.11 33.49 -1.32
C ASP A 154 3.15 33.79 -0.17
N LEU A 155 3.70 33.73 1.04
CA LEU A 155 3.01 33.91 2.31
C LEU A 155 3.38 35.27 2.96
N LEU A 156 2.35 35.96 3.44
CA LEU A 156 2.43 37.25 4.11
C LEU A 156 1.72 37.17 5.47
N VAL A 157 2.14 38.01 6.40
CA VAL A 157 1.53 38.12 7.72
C VAL A 157 1.21 39.58 8.06
N ARG A 158 0.21 39.79 8.91
CA ARG A 158 -0.04 41.06 9.60
C ARG A 158 -0.42 40.80 11.06
N TYR A 159 -0.21 41.80 11.91
CA TYR A 159 -0.49 41.73 13.35
C TYR A 159 -1.33 42.92 13.84
N ARG A 160 -1.92 42.78 15.04
CA ARG A 160 -2.55 43.86 15.82
C ARG A 160 -2.43 43.59 17.33
N THR A 161 -2.33 44.65 18.14
CA THR A 161 -2.32 44.57 19.62
C THR A 161 -3.55 45.23 20.27
N ASP A 162 -4.26 46.13 19.57
CA ASP A 162 -5.29 46.99 20.16
C ASP A 162 -6.45 47.40 19.20
N GLY A 163 -6.75 46.57 18.20
CA GLY A 163 -8.00 46.68 17.42
C GLY A 163 -7.88 47.21 15.99
N THR A 164 -6.71 47.72 15.58
CA THR A 164 -6.45 48.10 14.16
C THR A 164 -5.41 47.19 13.53
N TRP A 165 -5.69 46.65 12.35
CA TRP A 165 -4.75 45.80 11.62
C TRP A 165 -3.60 46.59 11.01
N GLY A 166 -2.37 46.09 11.18
CA GLY A 166 -1.24 46.51 10.37
C GLY A 166 -1.36 46.09 8.90
N SER A 167 -0.47 46.60 8.06
CA SER A 167 -0.31 46.16 6.67
C SER A 167 0.23 44.74 6.59
N TYR A 168 -0.09 44.01 5.52
CA TYR A 168 0.56 42.74 5.22
C TYR A 168 2.04 42.97 4.88
N VAL A 169 2.90 42.19 5.53
CA VAL A 169 4.35 42.20 5.36
C VAL A 169 4.79 40.92 4.65
N GLU A 170 5.67 41.05 3.66
CA GLU A 170 6.31 39.91 3.01
C GLU A 170 7.40 39.34 3.94
N LEU A 171 7.31 38.05 4.23
CA LEU A 171 8.21 37.36 5.16
C LEU A 171 9.62 37.11 4.59
N GLY A 172 9.78 37.16 3.26
CA GLY A 172 11.04 36.88 2.60
C GLY A 172 11.48 35.41 2.67
N GLY A 173 12.63 35.10 2.07
CA GLY A 173 13.26 33.78 2.14
C GLY A 173 12.36 32.62 1.69
N PRO A 174 12.21 31.55 2.50
CA PRO A 174 11.43 30.37 2.12
C PRO A 174 9.93 30.65 1.96
N TYR A 175 9.44 31.79 2.48
CA TYR A 175 8.02 32.16 2.41
C TYR A 175 7.65 32.93 1.13
N SER A 176 8.62 33.30 0.29
CA SER A 176 8.39 34.10 -0.93
C SER A 176 8.53 33.32 -2.24
N TYR A 177 9.01 32.08 -2.15
CA TYR A 177 9.25 31.18 -3.28
C TYR A 177 8.76 29.75 -2.96
N ILE A 178 7.53 29.64 -2.46
CA ILE A 178 6.96 28.35 -2.05
C ILE A 178 6.52 27.58 -3.29
N SER A 179 6.88 26.29 -3.36
CA SER A 179 6.48 25.43 -4.48
C SER A 179 4.95 25.25 -4.51
N PRO A 180 4.30 25.34 -5.69
CA PRO A 180 2.86 25.07 -5.85
C PRO A 180 2.44 23.68 -5.35
N THR A 181 3.36 22.69 -5.35
CA THR A 181 3.11 21.31 -4.92
C THR A 181 3.20 21.09 -3.41
N GLN A 182 3.64 22.10 -2.64
CA GLN A 182 4.05 21.87 -1.24
C GLN A 182 2.88 21.61 -0.28
N GLY A 183 1.69 22.17 -0.54
CA GLY A 183 0.47 21.99 0.25
C GLY A 183 0.50 22.51 1.71
N GLY A 184 1.65 22.96 2.20
CA GLY A 184 1.78 23.56 3.52
C GLY A 184 3.21 24.05 3.85
N ILE A 185 3.33 24.87 4.89
CA ILE A 185 4.60 25.36 5.40
C ILE A 185 4.56 25.53 6.92
N TRP A 186 5.68 25.32 7.56
CA TRP A 186 5.87 25.63 8.98
C TRP A 186 6.05 27.13 9.15
N PHE A 187 5.20 27.76 9.93
CA PHE A 187 5.19 29.20 10.19
C PHE A 187 5.33 29.49 11.69
N MET A 188 6.08 30.54 12.04
CA MET A 188 6.24 31.02 13.41
C MET A 188 5.96 32.53 13.44
N PRO A 189 5.11 33.03 14.35
CA PRO A 189 4.83 34.46 14.46
C PRO A 189 6.03 35.21 15.09
N ASP A 190 6.00 36.54 14.98
CA ASP A 190 6.92 37.43 15.72
C ASP A 190 6.59 37.46 17.24
N TYR A 191 7.56 37.86 18.07
CA TYR A 191 7.37 37.91 19.52
C TYR A 191 6.40 39.01 19.95
N TYR A 192 5.29 38.59 20.55
CA TYR A 192 4.34 39.43 21.29
C TYR A 192 3.87 38.68 22.55
N GLU A 193 3.85 39.38 23.69
CA GLU A 193 3.27 38.85 24.94
C GLU A 193 1.75 38.59 24.79
N SER A 194 1.04 39.49 24.09
CA SER A 194 -0.34 39.31 23.65
C SER A 194 -0.61 40.11 22.37
N ALA A 195 -1.11 39.46 21.32
CA ALA A 195 -1.48 40.08 20.04
C ALA A 195 -2.44 39.16 19.23
N TYR A 196 -2.87 39.61 18.05
CA TYR A 196 -3.57 38.78 17.06
C TYR A 196 -2.88 38.87 15.70
N GLY A 197 -2.91 37.77 14.94
CA GLY A 197 -2.31 37.64 13.62
C GLY A 197 -3.25 37.13 12.55
N GLN A 198 -2.90 37.38 11.28
CA GLN A 198 -3.61 36.83 10.13
C GLN A 198 -2.65 36.59 8.95
N LEU A 199 -2.82 35.46 8.27
CA LEU A 199 -1.99 35.07 7.13
C LEU A 199 -2.69 35.37 5.80
N LYS A 200 -1.89 35.66 4.77
CA LYS A 200 -2.34 35.73 3.39
C LYS A 200 -1.38 34.94 2.51
N ILE A 201 -1.93 34.07 1.66
CA ILE A 201 -1.15 33.35 0.64
C ILE A 201 -1.58 33.82 -0.75
N ARG A 202 -0.63 34.01 -1.65
CA ARG A 202 -0.85 34.48 -3.03
C ARG A 202 -0.22 33.50 -4.02
N ALA A 203 -0.89 33.28 -5.15
CA ALA A 203 -0.42 32.42 -6.25
C ALA A 203 -0.08 33.24 -7.48
N TRP A 204 1.15 33.08 -7.98
CA TRP A 204 1.70 33.81 -9.11
C TRP A 204 2.13 32.87 -10.23
N THR A 205 2.10 33.37 -11.47
CA THR A 205 2.66 32.62 -12.61
C THR A 205 4.17 32.43 -12.51
N GLU A 206 4.88 33.45 -12.05
CA GLU A 206 6.32 33.42 -11.79
C GLU A 206 6.72 34.59 -10.89
N LYS A 207 7.87 34.50 -10.21
CA LYS A 207 8.46 35.63 -9.48
C LYS A 207 9.96 35.75 -9.73
N PRO A 208 10.48 36.98 -9.96
CA PRO A 208 9.75 38.24 -10.10
C PRO A 208 9.08 38.41 -11.48
N GLY A 209 7.99 39.18 -11.57
CA GLY A 209 7.44 39.65 -12.87
C GLY A 209 6.17 38.95 -13.38
N GLY A 210 5.71 37.88 -12.73
CA GLY A 210 4.49 37.17 -13.13
C GLY A 210 3.19 37.86 -12.74
N VAL A 211 2.08 37.26 -13.15
CA VAL A 211 0.71 37.73 -12.88
C VAL A 211 0.15 37.04 -11.63
N LEU A 212 -0.53 37.79 -10.76
CA LEU A 212 -1.27 37.24 -9.63
C LEU A 212 -2.52 36.51 -10.14
N LEU A 213 -2.59 35.21 -9.90
CA LEU A 213 -3.70 34.35 -10.34
C LEU A 213 -4.85 34.35 -9.32
N THR A 214 -4.52 34.18 -8.03
CA THR A 214 -5.48 34.16 -6.92
C THR A 214 -4.78 34.42 -5.58
N GLU A 215 -5.55 34.77 -4.55
CA GLU A 215 -5.07 34.91 -3.16
C GLU A 215 -6.11 34.42 -2.15
N ALA A 216 -5.64 33.95 -1.00
CA ALA A 216 -6.47 33.52 0.12
C ALA A 216 -5.98 34.15 1.43
N VAL A 217 -6.92 34.40 2.35
CA VAL A 217 -6.66 34.97 3.66
C VAL A 217 -7.15 33.99 4.73
N SER A 218 -6.35 33.77 5.78
CA SER A 218 -6.72 32.87 6.88
C SER A 218 -7.75 33.49 7.82
N ASP A 219 -8.32 32.66 8.69
CA ASP A 219 -8.95 33.14 9.91
C ASP A 219 -7.91 33.81 10.84
N GLU A 220 -8.43 34.54 11.84
CA GLU A 220 -7.61 35.20 12.86
C GLU A 220 -7.08 34.20 13.88
N PHE A 221 -5.82 34.36 14.27
CA PHE A 221 -5.19 33.59 15.35
C PHE A 221 -4.67 34.51 16.46
N GLU A 222 -4.74 34.05 17.70
CA GLU A 222 -4.20 34.71 18.88
C GLU A 222 -2.71 34.43 19.05
N ILE A 223 -1.96 35.41 19.55
CA ILE A 223 -0.55 35.30 19.92
C ILE A 223 -0.41 35.51 21.42
N SER A 224 0.12 34.52 22.14
CA SER A 224 0.35 34.60 23.59
C SER A 224 1.71 33.99 23.96
N SER A 225 2.78 34.77 23.79
CA SER A 225 4.14 34.27 24.04
C SER A 225 4.51 34.27 25.53
N ALA A 226 5.30 33.28 25.95
CA ALA A 226 5.78 33.15 27.33
C ALA A 226 6.85 34.20 27.67
N TYR A 227 6.92 34.61 28.93
CA TYR A 227 7.97 35.48 29.48
C TYR A 227 8.52 34.94 30.82
N ILE A 228 9.70 35.40 31.22
CA ILE A 228 10.39 35.03 32.46
C ILE A 228 10.84 36.27 33.23
N ILE A 229 10.81 36.20 34.56
CA ILE A 229 11.34 37.20 35.50
C ILE A 229 12.28 36.51 36.49
N LEU A 230 13.53 36.94 36.60
CA LEU A 230 14.51 36.41 37.56
C LEU A 230 14.30 37.10 38.92
N LYS A 231 13.97 36.32 39.97
CA LYS A 231 13.70 36.84 41.32
C LYS A 231 14.96 36.90 42.19
N SER A 232 15.84 35.91 42.09
CA SER A 232 17.06 35.80 42.91
C SER A 232 18.08 34.88 42.24
N PRO A 233 19.40 35.12 42.36
CA PRO A 233 20.00 36.36 42.84
C PRO A 233 19.72 37.49 41.83
N ASN A 234 19.29 38.64 42.33
CA ASN A 234 18.93 39.79 41.50
C ASN A 234 19.86 40.99 41.70
N GLY A 235 20.83 40.91 42.62
CA GLY A 235 21.89 41.89 42.83
C GLY A 235 22.14 42.18 44.31
N GLY A 236 23.36 42.59 44.67
CA GLY A 236 23.70 43.01 46.03
C GLY A 236 23.73 41.90 47.09
N GLU A 237 23.48 40.65 46.71
CA GLU A 237 23.73 39.47 47.55
C GLU A 237 25.23 39.16 47.66
N ASN A 238 25.59 38.46 48.73
CA ASN A 238 26.94 37.99 48.98
C ASN A 238 26.92 36.46 49.18
N TYR A 239 27.82 35.75 48.51
CA TYR A 239 27.97 34.29 48.58
C TYR A 239 29.44 33.87 48.69
N HIS A 240 29.69 32.67 49.22
CA HIS A 240 31.02 32.04 49.14
C HIS A 240 31.18 31.14 47.91
N ALA A 241 32.39 31.05 47.38
CA ALA A 241 32.75 30.00 46.43
C ALA A 241 32.59 28.61 47.08
N GLY A 242 31.90 27.70 46.41
CA GLY A 242 31.53 26.38 46.93
C GLY A 242 30.23 26.33 47.72
N GLU A 243 29.62 27.48 48.05
CA GLU A 243 28.29 27.54 48.67
C GLU A 243 27.17 27.27 47.65
N THR A 244 26.01 26.85 48.14
CA THR A 244 24.80 26.68 47.31
C THR A 244 23.98 27.97 47.30
N CYS A 245 23.82 28.56 46.13
CA CYS A 245 22.95 29.70 45.85
C CYS A 245 21.65 29.22 45.21
N ARG A 246 20.50 29.60 45.78
CA ARG A 246 19.19 29.28 45.22
C ARG A 246 18.79 30.33 44.18
N ILE A 247 18.77 29.92 42.91
CA ILE A 247 18.25 30.72 41.81
C ILE A 247 16.73 30.58 41.81
N GLN A 248 16.00 31.69 41.73
CA GLN A 248 14.53 31.72 41.70
C GLN A 248 14.06 32.58 40.54
N TRP A 249 12.99 32.16 39.88
CA TRP A 249 12.38 32.88 38.77
C TRP A 249 10.86 32.71 38.77
N ALA A 250 10.19 33.48 37.94
CA ALA A 250 8.77 33.43 37.66
C ALA A 250 8.56 33.35 36.15
N THR A 251 7.52 32.68 35.69
CA THR A 251 7.11 32.67 34.28
C THR A 251 5.61 32.85 34.21
N ALA A 252 5.10 33.54 33.19
CA ALA A 252 3.66 33.55 32.93
C ALA A 252 3.30 33.14 31.49
N ASN A 253 1.99 32.99 31.25
CA ASN A 253 1.38 32.51 30.00
C ASN A 253 1.89 31.13 29.56
N ASP A 254 2.00 30.20 30.51
CA ASP A 254 2.48 28.82 30.31
C ASP A 254 1.32 27.88 29.98
N ALA A 255 0.58 28.15 28.91
CA ALA A 255 -0.52 27.26 28.56
C ALA A 255 0.01 25.93 28.02
N VAL A 256 1.04 25.93 27.15
CA VAL A 256 1.60 24.72 26.54
C VAL A 256 2.95 25.03 25.85
N GLY A 257 4.11 24.85 26.50
CA GLY A 257 5.37 24.89 25.72
C GLY A 257 6.72 24.99 26.43
N ILE A 258 6.79 25.36 27.71
CA ILE A 258 8.11 25.46 28.37
C ILE A 258 8.64 24.04 28.65
N THR A 259 9.63 23.59 27.86
CA THR A 259 10.25 22.26 28.05
C THR A 259 11.36 22.29 29.10
N GLY A 260 11.85 23.48 29.46
CA GLY A 260 12.83 23.66 30.52
C GLY A 260 13.36 25.08 30.59
N ILE A 261 14.21 25.33 31.59
CA ILE A 261 14.91 26.59 31.82
C ILE A 261 16.41 26.36 31.69
N ALA A 262 17.07 27.10 30.81
CA ALA A 262 18.52 27.15 30.77
C ALA A 262 19.04 28.24 31.73
N LEU A 263 20.07 27.90 32.50
CA LEU A 263 20.63 28.76 33.53
C LEU A 263 22.09 29.05 33.24
N TYR A 264 22.46 30.33 33.33
CA TYR A 264 23.80 30.84 33.06
C TYR A 264 24.28 31.71 34.20
N TYR A 265 25.60 31.79 34.39
CA TYR A 265 26.25 32.76 35.28
C TYR A 265 27.31 33.57 34.55
N SER A 266 27.50 34.81 34.96
CA SER A 266 28.54 35.72 34.50
C SER A 266 29.47 36.08 35.66
N LEU A 267 30.73 36.36 35.37
CA LEU A 267 31.70 36.89 36.34
C LEU A 267 32.14 38.33 36.03
N ASN A 268 31.54 38.94 35.00
CA ASN A 268 31.93 40.22 34.41
C ASN A 268 30.71 41.08 34.03
N SER A 269 29.73 41.16 34.94
CA SER A 269 28.53 42.02 34.84
C SER A 269 27.70 41.74 33.58
N GLY A 270 27.61 40.47 33.16
CA GLY A 270 26.77 40.05 32.04
C GLY A 270 27.39 40.20 30.65
N THR A 271 28.68 40.57 30.54
CA THR A 271 29.35 40.71 29.23
C THR A 271 29.68 39.34 28.60
N THR A 272 30.01 38.34 29.41
CA THR A 272 30.10 36.93 28.97
C THR A 272 29.37 36.00 29.94
N TRP A 273 28.83 34.89 29.42
CA TRP A 273 28.01 33.95 30.16
C TRP A 273 28.59 32.54 30.10
N ASN A 274 28.69 31.88 31.27
CA ASN A 274 29.02 30.48 31.44
C ASN A 274 27.75 29.69 31.77
N VAL A 275 27.69 28.43 31.37
CA VAL A 275 26.53 27.58 31.61
C VAL A 275 26.53 27.05 33.04
N ILE A 276 25.41 27.19 33.74
CA ILE A 276 25.11 26.44 34.97
C ILE A 276 24.47 25.12 34.59
N ARG A 277 23.37 25.17 33.83
CA ARG A 277 22.63 24.01 33.30
C ARG A 277 22.00 24.37 31.96
N TYR A 278 21.97 23.40 31.05
CA TYR A 278 21.35 23.57 29.74
C TYR A 278 19.84 23.41 29.76
N SER A 279 19.29 22.63 30.69
CA SER A 279 17.85 22.52 30.89
C SER A 279 17.55 22.03 32.31
N VAL A 280 16.67 22.73 33.02
CA VAL A 280 16.08 22.32 34.29
C VAL A 280 14.56 22.42 34.19
N GLU A 281 13.85 21.61 34.97
CA GLU A 281 12.39 21.71 35.05
C GLU A 281 11.96 23.12 35.52
N ASN A 282 10.82 23.61 35.04
CA ASN A 282 10.29 24.92 35.41
C ASN A 282 9.62 24.91 36.80
N THR A 283 10.39 24.56 37.83
CA THR A 283 9.94 24.50 39.23
C THR A 283 10.08 25.85 39.97
N PHE A 284 10.33 26.93 39.23
CA PHE A 284 10.58 28.30 39.71
C PHE A 284 11.82 28.48 40.59
N ASN A 285 12.57 27.42 40.86
CA ASN A 285 13.80 27.51 41.65
C ASN A 285 14.81 26.42 41.29
N PHE A 286 16.10 26.72 41.47
CA PHE A 286 17.20 25.80 41.25
C PHE A 286 18.34 26.07 42.23
N ASP A 287 18.79 25.05 42.93
CA ASP A 287 19.93 25.14 43.86
C ASP A 287 21.25 24.98 43.09
N TRP A 288 21.96 26.10 42.88
CA TRP A 288 23.24 26.16 42.18
C TRP A 288 24.42 26.15 43.16
N THR A 289 25.28 25.13 43.10
CA THR A 289 26.57 25.14 43.79
C THR A 289 27.59 25.99 43.02
N ILE A 290 28.03 27.09 43.63
CA ILE A 290 28.98 28.03 43.05
C ILE A 290 30.35 27.35 42.89
N PRO A 291 31.02 27.43 41.73
CA PRO A 291 32.33 26.83 41.53
C PRO A 291 33.36 27.28 42.57
N SER A 292 34.16 26.34 43.09
CA SER A 292 35.25 26.65 44.01
C SER A 292 36.35 27.48 43.34
N GLY A 293 36.98 28.40 44.08
CA GLY A 293 38.14 29.15 43.61
C GLY A 293 37.84 30.38 42.75
N ILE A 294 36.56 30.76 42.62
CA ILE A 294 36.16 32.02 41.97
C ILE A 294 35.99 33.13 43.01
N SER A 295 36.35 34.36 42.64
CA SER A 295 36.04 35.55 43.43
C SER A 295 35.79 36.73 42.50
N THR A 296 34.65 37.41 42.67
CA THR A 296 34.26 38.56 41.85
C THR A 296 33.16 39.36 42.54
N ALA A 297 33.16 40.67 42.38
CA ALA A 297 32.05 41.55 42.77
C ALA A 297 31.10 41.84 41.58
N LYS A 298 31.26 41.11 40.48
CA LYS A 298 30.59 41.34 39.19
C LYS A 298 29.80 40.11 38.72
N ALA A 299 29.32 39.29 39.65
CA ALA A 299 28.58 38.10 39.29
C ALA A 299 27.14 38.43 38.91
N ARG A 300 26.59 37.72 37.91
CA ARG A 300 25.18 37.77 37.53
C ARG A 300 24.68 36.38 37.16
N VAL A 301 23.37 36.16 37.23
CA VAL A 301 22.69 34.97 36.71
C VAL A 301 21.74 35.39 35.59
N LYS A 302 21.50 34.47 34.64
CA LYS A 302 20.48 34.61 33.59
C LYS A 302 19.69 33.32 33.49
N ALA A 303 18.37 33.45 33.40
CA ALA A 303 17.45 32.36 33.14
C ALA A 303 16.81 32.53 31.77
N VAL A 304 16.72 31.44 31.01
CA VAL A 304 16.24 31.43 29.63
C VAL A 304 15.17 30.35 29.50
N ILE A 305 13.99 30.72 29.01
CA ILE A 305 12.91 29.78 28.67
C ILE A 305 13.32 29.03 27.39
N LEU A 306 13.22 27.70 27.42
CA LEU A 306 13.46 26.84 26.27
C LEU A 306 12.17 26.21 25.74
N TYR A 307 12.11 26.12 24.40
CA TYR A 307 11.21 25.23 23.65
C TYR A 307 12.03 24.19 22.87
N LEU A 308 11.83 22.91 23.22
CA LEU A 308 12.70 21.81 22.80
C LEU A 308 14.17 22.04 23.23
N GLU A 309 15.10 21.15 22.88
CA GLU A 309 16.42 21.15 23.52
C GLU A 309 17.26 22.44 23.33
N TRP A 310 16.95 23.35 22.39
CA TRP A 310 17.84 24.47 22.06
C TRP A 310 17.19 25.78 21.58
N THR A 311 15.87 25.95 21.65
CA THR A 311 15.22 27.20 21.16
C THR A 311 14.93 28.15 22.32
N GLU A 312 15.59 29.30 22.36
CA GLU A 312 15.33 30.34 23.37
C GLU A 312 14.04 31.10 23.04
N MET A 313 13.06 31.10 23.96
CA MET A 313 11.80 31.84 23.79
C MET A 313 11.85 33.24 24.40
N ALA A 314 12.35 33.32 25.64
CA ALA A 314 12.48 34.56 26.41
C ALA A 314 13.59 34.38 27.46
N ASN A 315 14.20 35.47 27.91
CA ASN A 315 15.23 35.42 28.94
C ASN A 315 15.15 36.64 29.86
N ASP A 316 15.62 36.45 31.08
CA ASP A 316 15.82 37.53 32.04
C ASP A 316 17.11 37.30 32.85
N SER A 317 17.71 38.38 33.33
CA SER A 317 19.02 38.37 34.00
C SER A 317 19.04 39.28 35.22
N SER A 318 19.95 38.99 36.16
CA SER A 318 20.07 39.78 37.40
C SER A 318 20.14 41.29 37.10
N ASP A 319 19.29 42.06 37.77
CA ASP A 319 19.19 43.51 37.63
C ASP A 319 20.47 44.23 38.12
N GLY A 320 21.15 43.64 39.11
CA GLY A 320 22.42 44.11 39.66
C GLY A 320 23.51 43.02 39.76
N ASP A 321 24.73 43.46 40.05
CA ASP A 321 25.85 42.56 40.34
C ASP A 321 25.76 42.06 41.79
N PHE A 322 26.04 40.77 42.01
CA PHE A 322 26.27 40.19 43.34
C PHE A 322 27.73 39.78 43.53
N THR A 323 28.15 39.58 44.78
CA THR A 323 29.56 39.32 45.13
C THR A 323 29.79 37.87 45.55
N ILE A 324 30.86 37.28 45.02
CA ILE A 324 31.37 35.95 45.37
C ILE A 324 32.73 36.07 46.04
N TYR A 325 32.83 35.59 47.28
CA TYR A 325 34.03 35.59 48.11
C TYR A 325 34.76 34.25 48.03
N SER A 326 36.10 34.27 47.98
CA SER A 326 36.90 33.05 47.77
C SER A 326 36.96 32.12 48.97
N SER A 327 36.79 32.63 50.19
CA SER A 327 36.99 31.88 51.43
C SER A 327 35.70 31.78 52.24
N PRO A 328 35.29 30.59 52.71
CA PRO A 328 34.12 30.41 53.58
C PRO A 328 34.30 30.97 55.00
N GLN A 329 35.50 31.42 55.36
CA GLN A 329 35.77 32.07 56.66
C GLN A 329 35.55 33.59 56.62
N GLU A 330 35.43 34.19 55.43
CA GLU A 330 35.22 35.64 55.33
C GLU A 330 33.82 36.02 55.82
N PRO A 331 33.67 37.07 56.64
CA PRO A 331 32.35 37.51 57.11
C PRO A 331 31.53 38.07 55.94
N ILE A 332 30.33 37.53 55.71
CA ILE A 332 29.38 38.06 54.72
C ILE A 332 27.98 38.24 55.32
N VAL A 333 27.20 39.13 54.71
CA VAL A 333 25.79 39.39 55.06
C VAL A 333 24.97 39.58 53.79
N THR A 334 23.76 39.02 53.73
CA THR A 334 22.85 39.14 52.58
C THR A 334 21.45 39.53 53.07
N LEU A 335 20.93 40.66 52.60
CA LEU A 335 19.58 41.12 52.94
C LEU A 335 18.53 40.27 52.21
N LEU A 336 17.61 39.68 52.97
CA LEU A 336 16.50 38.90 52.43
C LEU A 336 15.22 39.71 52.27
N TYR A 337 14.88 40.54 53.26
CA TYR A 337 13.63 41.31 53.26
C TYR A 337 13.75 42.61 54.07
N PRO A 338 13.17 43.74 53.62
CA PRO A 338 12.52 43.97 52.33
C PRO A 338 13.56 44.14 51.20
N ASN A 339 13.50 43.28 50.19
CA ASN A 339 14.37 43.34 49.01
C ASN A 339 13.51 43.08 47.76
N PRO A 340 12.80 44.10 47.23
CA PRO A 340 11.88 43.91 46.13
C PRO A 340 12.62 43.59 44.82
N ILE A 341 11.97 42.80 43.95
CA ILE A 341 12.51 42.38 42.64
C ILE A 341 12.38 43.46 41.56
N ILE A 342 11.46 44.41 41.73
CA ILE A 342 11.29 45.60 40.89
C ILE A 342 10.88 46.78 41.78
N ASP A 343 11.10 48.01 41.32
CA ASP A 343 10.71 49.20 42.08
C ASP A 343 9.21 49.18 42.40
N GLY A 344 8.88 49.35 43.68
CA GLY A 344 7.50 49.39 44.17
C GLY A 344 6.82 48.05 44.41
N TYR A 345 7.51 46.92 44.21
CA TYR A 345 6.93 45.59 44.42
C TYR A 345 6.45 45.36 45.86
N ILE A 346 7.21 45.86 46.83
CA ILE A 346 6.82 45.86 48.24
C ILE A 346 6.21 47.23 48.55
N VAL A 347 5.01 47.24 49.12
CA VAL A 347 4.35 48.45 49.62
C VAL A 347 4.13 48.28 51.12
N LEU A 348 4.70 49.19 51.90
CA LEU A 348 4.60 49.20 53.34
C LEU A 348 3.72 50.37 53.83
N ARG A 349 2.96 50.12 54.89
CA ARG A 349 2.14 51.12 55.57
C ARG A 349 2.88 51.73 56.74
N GLY A 350 2.87 53.05 56.83
CA GLY A 350 3.32 53.79 58.02
C GLY A 350 2.62 53.29 59.30
N GLY A 351 3.40 52.81 60.27
CA GLY A 351 2.95 52.27 61.54
C GLY A 351 2.81 50.75 61.59
N GLU A 352 2.98 50.03 60.48
CA GLU A 352 3.02 48.56 60.51
C GLU A 352 4.37 48.03 61.02
N ILE A 353 4.41 46.78 61.47
CA ILE A 353 5.64 46.11 61.89
C ILE A 353 6.17 45.27 60.72
N CYS A 354 7.32 45.69 60.18
CA CYS A 354 8.05 44.96 59.15
C CYS A 354 9.21 44.19 59.80
N ASN A 355 9.27 42.87 59.61
CA ASN A 355 10.39 42.06 60.07
C ASN A 355 11.52 42.08 59.01
N ILE A 356 12.55 42.88 59.23
CA ILE A 356 13.74 42.93 58.38
C ILE A 356 14.54 41.65 58.61
N ARG A 357 14.92 40.95 57.54
CA ARG A 357 15.61 39.65 57.60
C ARG A 357 16.87 39.63 56.75
N TRP A 358 17.91 38.95 57.22
CA TRP A 358 19.17 38.74 56.51
C TRP A 358 19.75 37.36 56.83
N THR A 359 20.68 36.89 56.00
CA THR A 359 21.58 35.80 56.35
C THR A 359 22.99 36.33 56.58
N SER A 360 23.79 35.60 57.34
CA SER A 360 25.20 35.89 57.54
C SER A 360 26.00 34.61 57.72
N SER A 361 27.21 34.57 57.17
CA SER A 361 28.14 33.43 57.27
C SER A 361 29.59 33.90 57.34
N GLY A 362 30.49 33.01 57.72
CA GLY A 362 31.91 33.29 57.96
C GLY A 362 32.34 32.88 59.36
N ASP A 363 33.53 33.32 59.77
CA ASP A 363 34.00 33.13 61.14
C ASP A 363 33.24 34.07 62.11
N PHE A 364 32.29 33.51 62.86
CA PHE A 364 31.46 34.24 63.84
C PHE A 364 32.25 34.87 65.00
N ASP A 365 33.51 34.45 65.21
CA ASP A 365 34.39 35.12 66.17
C ASP A 365 34.84 36.50 65.67
N LEU A 366 34.79 36.74 64.35
CA LEU A 366 35.07 38.04 63.75
C LEU A 366 33.88 39.00 63.81
N PHE A 367 32.67 38.53 64.12
CA PHE A 367 31.46 39.36 64.09
C PHE A 367 31.34 40.21 65.36
N TYR A 368 30.98 41.49 65.23
CA TYR A 368 30.71 42.40 66.34
C TYR A 368 29.21 42.69 66.51
N GLN A 369 28.55 43.25 65.49
CA GLN A 369 27.10 43.53 65.47
C GLN A 369 26.61 43.80 64.04
N PHE A 370 25.29 43.80 63.83
CA PHE A 370 24.66 44.30 62.60
C PHE A 370 24.11 45.72 62.80
N ARG A 371 24.22 46.56 61.78
CA ARG A 371 23.71 47.93 61.74
C ARG A 371 22.73 48.08 60.58
N ILE A 372 21.51 48.51 60.86
CA ILE A 372 20.43 48.61 59.87
C ILE A 372 20.19 50.07 59.51
N PHE A 373 20.04 50.35 58.21
CA PHE A 373 19.81 51.69 57.68
C PHE A 373 18.60 51.72 56.74
N LEU A 374 17.92 52.86 56.71
CA LEU A 374 16.85 53.20 55.77
C LEU A 374 17.29 54.35 54.86
N SER A 375 17.11 54.17 53.57
CA SER A 375 17.09 55.27 52.61
C SER A 375 15.65 55.60 52.22
N THR A 376 15.37 56.86 51.93
CA THR A 376 14.07 57.34 51.41
C THR A 376 14.20 57.98 50.02
N ASP A 377 15.41 57.96 49.45
CA ASP A 377 15.82 58.63 48.21
C ASP A 377 16.57 57.68 47.26
N ASN A 378 16.07 56.45 47.19
CA ASN A 378 16.54 55.35 46.35
C ASN A 378 18.02 54.97 46.56
N GLY A 379 18.52 55.13 47.78
CA GLY A 379 19.88 54.75 48.19
C GLY A 379 20.92 55.86 48.07
N THR A 380 20.51 57.09 47.74
CA THR A 380 21.41 58.26 47.65
C THR A 380 21.93 58.66 49.04
N SER A 381 21.07 58.63 50.05
CA SER A 381 21.42 58.85 51.46
C SER A 381 20.83 57.76 52.36
N TRP A 382 21.46 57.55 53.52
CA TRP A 382 21.14 56.46 54.45
C TRP A 382 21.03 56.98 55.87
N SER A 383 19.89 56.70 56.50
CA SER A 383 19.60 57.03 57.90
C SER A 383 19.73 55.78 58.76
N PHE A 384 20.46 55.87 59.87
CA PHE A 384 20.58 54.77 60.83
C PHE A 384 19.22 54.48 61.49
N LEU A 385 18.82 53.21 61.51
CA LEU A 385 17.62 52.74 62.20
C LEU A 385 17.96 52.18 63.58
N MET A 386 18.74 51.10 63.62
CA MET A 386 19.03 50.35 64.85
C MET A 386 20.21 49.38 64.69
N ASN A 387 20.66 48.80 65.80
CA ASN A 387 21.62 47.69 65.83
C ASN A 387 20.90 46.37 66.13
N ALA A 388 21.45 45.26 65.63
CA ALA A 388 21.08 43.91 66.03
C ALA A 388 22.33 43.12 66.50
N PRO A 389 22.21 42.30 67.56
CA PRO A 389 23.29 41.42 68.03
C PRO A 389 23.85 40.50 66.94
N LYS A 390 25.11 40.09 67.06
CA LYS A 390 25.85 39.32 66.05
C LYS A 390 25.34 37.91 65.71
N TYR A 391 24.32 37.43 66.41
CA TYR A 391 23.68 36.12 66.14
C TYR A 391 22.24 36.25 65.66
N GLU A 392 21.72 37.47 65.55
CA GLU A 392 20.39 37.70 65.00
C GLU A 392 20.44 37.63 63.47
N ASP A 393 19.39 37.08 62.89
CA ASP A 393 19.10 37.03 61.46
C ASP A 393 17.93 37.93 61.07
N SER A 394 17.31 38.59 62.05
CA SER A 394 16.16 39.45 61.83
C SER A 394 15.95 40.52 62.92
N VAL A 395 15.19 41.56 62.57
CA VAL A 395 14.72 42.56 63.54
C VAL A 395 13.34 43.10 63.15
N ASN A 396 12.48 43.30 64.14
CA ASN A 396 11.20 43.97 63.93
C ASN A 396 11.40 45.49 63.87
N TRP A 397 11.01 46.08 62.75
CA TRP A 397 11.06 47.51 62.49
C TRP A 397 9.64 48.07 62.37
N VAL A 398 9.33 49.13 63.12
CA VAL A 398 8.09 49.87 62.94
C VAL A 398 8.27 50.83 61.78
N VAL A 399 7.53 50.61 60.70
CA VAL A 399 7.63 51.40 59.46
C VAL A 399 7.24 52.86 59.76
N PRO A 400 8.08 53.85 59.42
CA PRO A 400 7.79 55.26 59.68
C PRO A 400 6.60 55.73 58.84
N SER A 401 5.79 56.63 59.41
CA SER A 401 4.69 57.28 58.69
C SER A 401 5.21 58.37 57.75
N ILE A 402 5.79 57.95 56.63
CA ILE A 402 6.29 58.80 55.54
C ILE A 402 5.73 58.31 54.19
N ASP A 403 5.56 59.23 53.23
CA ASP A 403 5.22 58.87 51.85
C ASP A 403 6.49 58.93 51.00
N THR A 404 6.98 57.78 50.53
CA THR A 404 8.12 57.71 49.62
C THR A 404 8.01 56.51 48.69
N GLN A 405 8.41 56.71 47.43
CA GLN A 405 8.58 55.64 46.45
C GLN A 405 10.05 55.17 46.36
N GLY A 406 10.97 55.78 47.10
CA GLY A 406 12.40 55.51 47.03
C GLY A 406 12.94 54.79 48.27
N ALA A 407 12.14 54.02 49.01
CA ALA A 407 12.62 53.41 50.24
C ALA A 407 13.55 52.22 49.98
N ARG A 408 14.68 52.13 50.68
CA ARG A 408 15.60 50.96 50.63
C ARG A 408 16.14 50.63 52.01
N ILE A 409 16.40 49.35 52.27
CA ILE A 409 17.05 48.88 53.50
C ILE A 409 18.48 48.46 53.20
N ARG A 410 19.38 48.71 54.14
CA ARG A 410 20.75 48.20 54.15
C ARG A 410 21.06 47.57 55.50
N VAL A 411 21.70 46.42 55.48
CA VAL A 411 22.30 45.78 56.65
C VAL A 411 23.81 45.80 56.47
N GLU A 412 24.51 46.31 57.48
CA GLU A 412 25.97 46.31 57.56
C GLU A 412 26.41 45.41 58.73
N LEU A 413 27.18 44.36 58.43
CA LEU A 413 27.91 43.57 59.42
C LEU A 413 29.20 44.30 59.79
N GLU A 414 29.31 44.68 61.05
CA GLU A 414 30.54 45.22 61.64
C GLU A 414 31.35 44.08 62.24
N THR A 415 32.63 44.02 61.90
CA THR A 415 33.59 43.03 62.43
C THR A 415 34.41 43.61 63.58
N ILE A 416 35.06 42.73 64.36
CA ILE A 416 35.90 43.13 65.52
C ILE A 416 37.08 44.03 65.15
N ASP A 417 37.53 43.97 63.89
CA ASP A 417 38.59 44.81 63.33
C ASP A 417 38.04 46.08 62.63
N THR A 418 36.77 46.42 62.88
CA THR A 418 36.06 47.61 62.37
C THR A 418 35.88 47.66 60.84
N ASN A 419 35.95 46.51 60.18
CA ASN A 419 35.54 46.39 58.78
C ASN A 419 34.00 46.27 58.68
N PHE A 420 33.46 46.73 57.55
CA PHE A 420 32.03 46.70 57.28
C PHE A 420 31.74 45.93 56.00
N VAL A 421 30.94 44.86 56.13
CA VAL A 421 30.39 44.12 55.00
C VAL A 421 28.92 44.44 54.89
N ARG A 422 28.43 44.71 53.68
CA ARG A 422 27.12 45.34 53.49
C ARG A 422 26.31 44.66 52.41
N SER A 423 25.00 44.60 52.63
CA SER A 423 23.99 44.21 51.64
C SER A 423 22.81 45.16 51.72
N SER A 424 22.28 45.57 50.57
CA SER A 424 21.19 46.55 50.45
C SER A 424 20.11 46.03 49.52
N SER A 425 18.87 46.47 49.71
CA SER A 425 17.77 46.17 48.78
C SER A 425 18.16 46.59 47.37
N VAL A 426 17.93 45.76 46.35
CA VAL A 426 18.27 46.04 44.94
C VAL A 426 17.39 47.16 44.41
N HIS A 427 16.08 46.98 44.53
CA HIS A 427 15.07 47.95 44.16
C HIS A 427 14.52 48.71 45.36
N SER A 428 13.86 49.82 45.06
CA SER A 428 13.09 50.58 46.02
C SER A 428 11.75 49.92 46.34
N PHE A 429 11.33 49.98 47.60
CA PHE A 429 9.96 49.69 48.01
C PHE A 429 9.24 50.99 48.36
N PHE A 430 7.92 50.94 48.41
CA PHE A 430 7.09 52.12 48.67
C PHE A 430 6.63 52.13 50.13
N ILE A 431 6.57 53.33 50.73
CA ILE A 431 5.97 53.54 52.04
C ILE A 431 4.88 54.61 51.88
N PHE A 432 3.69 54.36 52.42
CA PHE A 432 2.59 55.35 52.45
C PHE A 432 1.95 55.48 53.84
N THR A 433 1.54 56.69 54.19
CA THR A 433 0.90 57.09 55.45
C THR A 433 -0.56 56.63 55.56
N THR A 434 -1.30 56.62 54.45
CA THR A 434 -2.66 56.09 54.33
C THR A 434 -2.75 55.13 53.15
N VAL A 435 -3.05 53.85 53.41
CA VAL A 435 -3.18 52.83 52.37
C VAL A 435 -4.56 52.99 51.72
N ILE A 436 -4.57 53.52 50.50
CA ILE A 436 -5.67 53.34 49.52
C ILE A 436 -5.28 52.29 48.46
N TRP A 437 -4.16 51.60 48.67
CA TRP A 437 -3.54 50.71 47.71
C TRP A 437 -3.65 49.27 48.17
N ASN A 438 -4.34 48.45 47.38
CA ASN A 438 -4.43 47.01 47.55
C ASN A 438 -3.05 46.34 47.49
N ARG A 439 -2.68 45.54 48.50
CA ARG A 439 -1.52 44.64 48.41
C ARG A 439 -2.00 43.32 47.82
N PRO A 440 -1.48 42.89 46.66
CA PRO A 440 -1.96 41.65 46.04
C PRO A 440 -1.77 40.42 46.94
N PRO A 441 -2.60 39.37 46.76
CA PRO A 441 -2.56 38.17 47.56
C PRO A 441 -1.40 37.23 47.21
N VAL A 442 -1.03 36.34 48.14
CA VAL A 442 0.06 35.36 47.97
C VAL A 442 -0.51 33.94 47.90
N ALA A 443 -0.30 33.26 46.77
CA ALA A 443 -0.61 31.85 46.57
C ALA A 443 0.43 30.95 47.24
N VAL A 444 -0.02 29.95 47.98
CA VAL A 444 0.83 28.93 48.59
C VAL A 444 0.22 27.56 48.31
N VAL A 445 0.98 26.69 47.64
CA VAL A 445 0.57 25.33 47.29
C VAL A 445 1.34 24.27 48.08
N GLY A 446 0.72 23.09 48.25
CA GLY A 446 1.38 21.90 48.78
C GLY A 446 2.53 21.42 47.90
N GLY A 447 3.48 20.69 48.51
CA GLY A 447 4.61 20.11 47.78
C GLY A 447 4.22 19.03 46.76
N PRO A 448 5.17 18.56 45.94
CA PRO A 448 4.92 17.58 44.88
C PRO A 448 4.40 16.25 45.45
N GLN A 449 3.53 15.60 44.70
CA GLN A 449 2.91 14.32 45.07
C GLN A 449 3.26 13.22 44.06
N ARG A 450 3.38 11.98 44.53
CA ARG A 450 3.50 10.79 43.66
C ARG A 450 2.45 9.77 44.03
N VAL A 451 1.61 9.37 43.08
CA VAL A 451 0.47 8.47 43.30
C VAL A 451 0.35 7.43 42.19
N ALA A 452 -0.32 6.31 42.47
CA ALA A 452 -0.76 5.41 41.40
C ALA A 452 -2.01 5.98 40.71
N GLU A 453 -2.18 5.61 39.45
CA GLU A 453 -3.40 5.85 38.69
C GLU A 453 -4.66 5.40 39.47
N HIS A 454 -5.79 6.05 39.19
CA HIS A 454 -7.08 5.85 39.86
C HIS A 454 -7.10 6.16 41.38
N THR A 455 -5.99 6.61 41.95
CA THR A 455 -5.94 7.09 43.34
C THR A 455 -6.42 8.53 43.41
N SER A 456 -7.39 8.83 44.27
CA SER A 456 -7.86 10.22 44.44
C SER A 456 -6.75 11.11 44.99
N VAL A 457 -6.47 12.22 44.29
CA VAL A 457 -5.47 13.22 44.61
C VAL A 457 -6.17 14.48 45.13
N THR A 458 -5.61 15.09 46.17
CA THR A 458 -6.07 16.39 46.71
C THR A 458 -4.94 17.41 46.61
N LEU A 459 -5.19 18.49 45.88
CA LEU A 459 -4.30 19.66 45.84
C LEU A 459 -4.60 20.52 47.07
N ASN A 460 -3.60 21.27 47.56
CA ASN A 460 -3.75 22.07 48.77
C ASN A 460 -3.21 23.48 48.57
N GLY A 461 -4.11 24.46 48.58
CA GLY A 461 -3.84 25.90 48.50
C GLY A 461 -4.21 26.65 49.77
N ALA A 462 -4.59 25.96 50.84
CA ALA A 462 -5.22 26.55 52.02
C ALA A 462 -4.30 27.47 52.83
N SER A 463 -2.99 27.40 52.60
CA SER A 463 -1.99 28.30 53.21
C SER A 463 -1.83 29.63 52.47
N SER A 464 -2.55 29.85 51.37
CA SER A 464 -2.56 31.13 50.65
C SER A 464 -3.18 32.22 51.51
N TYR A 465 -2.69 33.45 51.40
CA TYR A 465 -3.11 34.56 52.25
C TYR A 465 -3.06 35.91 51.55
N ASP A 466 -3.93 36.81 51.98
CA ASP A 466 -3.88 38.22 51.59
C ASP A 466 -3.15 39.05 52.66
N PRO A 467 -2.15 39.88 52.31
CA PRO A 467 -1.44 40.73 53.28
C PRO A 467 -2.31 41.77 53.99
N ASP A 468 -3.42 42.21 53.37
CA ASP A 468 -4.41 43.12 53.96
C ASP A 468 -5.49 42.37 54.77
N GLY A 469 -5.50 41.04 54.70
CA GLY A 469 -6.49 40.17 55.35
C GLY A 469 -7.81 40.07 54.60
N ASP A 470 -7.85 40.48 53.33
CA ASP A 470 -9.01 40.35 52.46
C ASP A 470 -9.33 38.86 52.13
N HIS A 471 -10.58 38.59 51.77
CA HIS A 471 -11.01 37.23 51.42
C HIS A 471 -10.48 36.81 50.05
N LEU A 472 -9.93 35.60 49.97
CA LEU A 472 -9.41 35.02 48.73
C LEU A 472 -10.44 34.18 47.98
N SER A 473 -10.41 34.32 46.66
CA SER A 473 -10.89 33.35 45.69
C SER A 473 -9.72 32.53 45.16
N TYR A 474 -9.99 31.28 44.78
CA TYR A 474 -9.00 30.32 44.28
C TYR A 474 -9.40 29.93 42.87
N GLU A 475 -8.41 29.70 42.01
CA GLU A 475 -8.60 29.14 40.67
C GLU A 475 -7.45 28.18 40.39
N TRP A 476 -7.78 26.89 40.28
CA TRP A 476 -6.83 25.86 39.93
C TRP A 476 -6.96 25.50 38.45
N THR A 477 -5.83 25.56 37.76
CA THR A 477 -5.73 25.28 36.34
C THR A 477 -4.66 24.22 36.11
N LEU A 478 -4.98 23.20 35.30
CA LEU A 478 -3.97 22.28 34.79
C LEU A 478 -3.21 22.99 33.66
N ILE A 479 -1.91 23.16 33.82
CA ILE A 479 -1.04 23.87 32.85
C ILE A 479 -0.07 22.93 32.12
N GLY A 480 0.07 21.68 32.58
CA GLY A 480 0.88 20.69 31.88
C GLY A 480 0.67 19.26 32.37
N PRO A 481 1.05 18.26 31.57
CA PRO A 481 1.66 18.38 30.24
C PRO A 481 0.64 18.72 29.14
N SER A 482 1.14 19.29 28.04
CA SER A 482 0.40 19.56 26.79
C SER A 482 -0.54 18.43 26.39
N GLY A 483 -1.79 18.74 26.03
CA GLY A 483 -2.68 17.75 25.41
C GLY A 483 -3.21 16.67 26.36
N ARG A 484 -2.90 16.71 27.65
CA ARG A 484 -3.59 15.93 28.69
C ARG A 484 -4.49 16.84 29.50
N SER A 485 -5.68 16.34 29.86
CA SER A 485 -6.64 17.09 30.67
C SER A 485 -7.05 16.28 31.89
N VAL A 486 -7.30 16.98 33.00
CA VAL A 486 -7.78 16.40 34.24
C VAL A 486 -8.98 17.22 34.69
N THR A 487 -10.08 16.56 35.03
CA THR A 487 -11.23 17.26 35.60
C THR A 487 -11.04 17.41 37.11
N LEU A 488 -10.79 18.64 37.56
CA LEU A 488 -10.76 18.97 38.98
C LEU A 488 -12.18 19.04 39.54
N ASN A 489 -12.43 18.37 40.66
CA ASN A 489 -13.62 18.57 41.46
C ASN A 489 -13.50 19.88 42.24
N ASN A 490 -14.36 20.85 41.87
CA ASN A 490 -14.38 22.21 42.39
C ASN A 490 -13.03 22.94 42.28
N PRO A 491 -12.61 23.32 41.06
CA PRO A 491 -11.34 24.01 40.82
C PRO A 491 -11.24 25.37 41.52
N TYR A 492 -12.33 25.91 42.06
CA TYR A 492 -12.36 27.17 42.79
C TYR A 492 -12.25 27.01 44.33
N SER A 493 -12.00 25.78 44.79
CA SER A 493 -11.78 25.45 46.20
C SER A 493 -10.31 25.67 46.58
N ALA A 494 -10.05 25.96 47.86
CA ALA A 494 -8.69 25.91 48.41
C ALA A 494 -8.08 24.49 48.38
N THR A 495 -8.91 23.45 48.30
CA THR A 495 -8.46 22.04 48.22
C THR A 495 -9.27 21.26 47.19
N PRO A 496 -9.05 21.46 45.88
CA PRO A 496 -9.71 20.67 44.86
C PRO A 496 -9.14 19.24 44.84
N SER A 497 -9.92 18.31 44.31
CA SER A 497 -9.48 16.91 44.18
C SER A 497 -9.72 16.40 42.77
N PHE A 498 -8.92 15.45 42.32
CA PHE A 498 -9.17 14.75 41.06
C PHE A 498 -8.77 13.29 41.19
N THR A 499 -9.13 12.49 40.18
CA THR A 499 -8.64 11.12 40.05
C THR A 499 -7.92 11.04 38.70
N PRO A 500 -6.60 10.80 38.69
CA PRO A 500 -5.86 10.68 37.45
C PRO A 500 -6.17 9.37 36.75
N ASP A 501 -6.21 9.46 35.43
CA ASP A 501 -6.42 8.38 34.48
C ASP A 501 -5.33 8.57 33.42
N ILE A 502 -4.27 7.77 33.48
CA ILE A 502 -3.05 7.92 32.69
C ILE A 502 -2.51 6.57 32.22
N GLU A 503 -2.24 6.47 30.94
CA GLU A 503 -2.33 5.16 30.30
C GLU A 503 -1.04 4.31 30.38
N ASP A 504 0.13 4.86 30.01
CA ASP A 504 1.22 4.04 29.49
C ASP A 504 2.60 4.30 30.11
N HIS A 505 2.85 5.55 30.46
CA HIS A 505 4.07 5.99 31.12
C HIS A 505 3.75 6.89 32.31
N GLU A 506 4.73 7.01 33.20
CA GLU A 506 4.66 7.98 34.28
C GLU A 506 4.43 9.39 33.72
N VAL A 507 3.39 10.07 34.21
CA VAL A 507 3.06 11.44 33.80
C VAL A 507 3.15 12.36 35.00
N THR A 508 3.90 13.45 34.87
CA THR A 508 3.92 14.53 35.86
C THR A 508 2.98 15.66 35.40
N PHE A 509 1.83 15.75 36.06
CA PHE A 509 0.91 16.88 35.90
C PHE A 509 1.42 18.10 36.65
N ILE A 510 1.26 19.28 36.07
CA ILE A 510 1.59 20.56 36.66
C ILE A 510 0.29 21.34 36.83
N PHE A 511 -0.04 21.66 38.09
CA PHE A 511 -1.20 22.46 38.45
C PHE A 511 -0.75 23.84 38.90
N GLU A 512 -1.42 24.87 38.40
CA GLU A 512 -1.27 26.25 38.80
C GLU A 512 -2.47 26.65 39.66
N LEU A 513 -2.18 27.22 40.82
CA LEU A 513 -3.14 27.94 41.64
C LEU A 513 -2.95 29.44 41.41
N LYS A 514 -4.01 30.12 41.01
CA LYS A 514 -4.13 31.58 41.08
C LYS A 514 -5.07 31.95 42.22
N VAL A 515 -4.68 32.92 43.05
CA VAL A 515 -5.55 33.48 44.09
C VAL A 515 -5.87 34.94 43.78
N SER A 516 -7.10 35.37 44.09
CA SER A 516 -7.50 36.77 43.89
C SER A 516 -8.35 37.25 45.05
N ASP A 517 -8.09 38.47 45.49
CA ASP A 517 -8.88 39.25 46.44
C ASP A 517 -10.01 40.07 45.75
N GLY A 518 -10.18 39.90 44.43
CA GLY A 518 -11.16 40.62 43.62
C GLY A 518 -10.74 42.03 43.19
N ARG A 519 -9.47 42.42 43.39
CA ARG A 519 -8.94 43.74 43.01
C ARG A 519 -7.81 43.60 41.98
N PRO A 520 -7.48 44.69 41.24
CA PRO A 520 -6.43 44.65 40.24
C PRO A 520 -5.06 44.36 40.87
N VAL A 521 -4.34 43.43 40.25
CA VAL A 521 -2.96 43.07 40.56
C VAL A 521 -2.05 43.80 39.54
N PRO A 522 -0.89 44.37 39.93
CA PRO A 522 0.04 44.97 38.98
C PRO A 522 0.53 43.98 37.92
N ASP A 523 0.75 44.44 36.68
CA ASP A 523 1.06 43.63 35.48
C ASP A 523 2.32 42.73 35.56
N ARG A 524 3.03 42.70 36.70
CA ARG A 524 4.24 41.88 36.95
C ARG A 524 4.30 41.25 38.34
N TYR A 525 3.19 41.30 39.08
CA TYR A 525 3.10 40.57 40.34
C TYR A 525 2.71 39.12 40.04
N LEU A 526 3.49 38.17 40.55
CA LEU A 526 3.35 36.73 40.26
C LEU A 526 3.35 35.89 41.54
N ASP A 527 3.30 36.52 42.72
CA ASP A 527 3.15 35.77 43.97
C ASP A 527 1.69 35.37 44.23
N ASP A 528 0.73 35.92 43.48
CA ASP A 528 -0.67 35.49 43.44
C ASP A 528 -0.86 34.17 42.67
N VAL A 529 0.23 33.64 42.11
CA VAL A 529 0.28 32.39 41.36
C VAL A 529 1.32 31.45 41.96
N ALA A 530 0.96 30.18 42.14
CA ALA A 530 1.89 29.14 42.60
C ALA A 530 1.61 27.80 41.91
N ARG A 531 2.63 26.96 41.73
CA ARG A 531 2.50 25.67 41.02
C ARG A 531 2.94 24.48 41.88
N THR A 532 2.26 23.36 41.68
CA THR A 532 2.62 22.07 42.27
C THR A 532 2.56 20.98 41.22
N THR A 533 3.25 19.87 41.47
CA THR A 533 3.28 18.73 40.55
C THR A 533 2.70 17.47 41.16
N VAL A 534 2.04 16.68 40.33
CA VAL A 534 1.53 15.36 40.67
C VAL A 534 2.06 14.37 39.65
N THR A 535 3.02 13.55 40.08
CA THR A 535 3.54 12.43 39.29
C THR A 535 2.64 11.22 39.49
N VAL A 536 2.00 10.77 38.41
CA VAL A 536 1.12 9.60 38.44
C VAL A 536 1.85 8.44 37.76
N THR A 537 1.89 7.30 38.44
CA THR A 537 2.43 6.06 37.90
C THR A 537 1.28 5.17 37.40
N PRO A 538 1.34 4.63 36.17
CA PRO A 538 0.31 3.73 35.64
C PRO A 538 0.26 2.41 36.40
N LEU A 539 -0.78 1.60 36.18
CA LEU A 539 -0.89 0.24 36.71
C LEU A 539 -0.17 -0.79 35.83
N ALA A 540 0.21 -1.94 36.40
CA ALA A 540 0.87 -3.01 35.64
C ALA A 540 -0.16 -3.79 34.80
N PRO A 541 0.14 -4.10 33.53
CA PRO A 541 -0.82 -4.70 32.60
C PRO A 541 -1.10 -6.16 32.97
N LYS A 542 -2.31 -6.64 32.69
CA LYS A 542 -2.68 -8.04 32.91
C LYS A 542 -3.35 -8.64 31.69
N ILE A 543 -2.89 -9.82 31.28
CA ILE A 543 -3.52 -10.61 30.22
C ILE A 543 -4.55 -11.56 30.83
N LEU A 544 -5.79 -11.50 30.33
CA LEU A 544 -6.87 -12.42 30.70
C LEU A 544 -6.97 -13.58 29.70
N SER A 545 -6.95 -13.28 28.40
CA SER A 545 -6.98 -14.28 27.31
C SER A 545 -6.45 -13.71 26.01
N PHE A 546 -6.18 -14.55 25.01
CA PHE A 546 -5.84 -14.12 23.65
C PHE A 546 -6.39 -15.11 22.61
N THR A 547 -6.58 -14.64 21.38
CA THR A 547 -7.05 -15.44 20.25
C THR A 547 -6.46 -14.93 18.93
N PRO A 548 -6.04 -15.80 17.99
CA PRO A 548 -5.98 -17.27 18.09
C PRO A 548 -4.85 -17.77 19.02
N SER A 549 -4.84 -19.07 19.34
CA SER A 549 -3.81 -19.71 20.18
C SER A 549 -2.54 -20.12 19.41
N GLY A 550 -2.47 -19.83 18.11
CA GLY A 550 -1.28 -20.05 17.28
C GLY A 550 -1.27 -19.10 16.07
N GLY A 551 -0.09 -18.90 15.48
CA GLY A 551 0.09 -18.00 14.34
C GLY A 551 1.55 -17.81 13.92
N TRP A 552 1.78 -17.00 12.90
CA TRP A 552 3.09 -16.68 12.32
C TRP A 552 3.23 -15.17 12.10
N ALA A 553 4.41 -14.65 11.71
CA ALA A 553 4.56 -13.20 11.47
C ALA A 553 3.60 -12.69 10.38
N GLY A 554 2.72 -11.76 10.74
CA GLY A 554 1.60 -11.28 9.93
C GLY A 554 0.23 -11.70 10.46
N THR A 555 0.15 -12.73 11.31
CA THR A 555 -1.11 -13.19 11.93
C THR A 555 -1.64 -12.15 12.90
N ASN A 556 -2.93 -11.80 12.77
CA ASN A 556 -3.59 -10.91 13.73
C ASN A 556 -3.96 -11.67 15.01
N VAL A 557 -3.35 -11.31 16.13
CA VAL A 557 -3.66 -11.80 17.48
C VAL A 557 -4.42 -10.71 18.23
N THR A 558 -5.53 -11.08 18.86
CA THR A 558 -6.27 -10.23 19.79
C THR A 558 -5.96 -10.66 21.21
N VAL A 559 -5.35 -9.77 22.00
CA VAL A 559 -5.17 -9.95 23.45
C VAL A 559 -6.28 -9.22 24.18
N THR A 560 -6.80 -9.85 25.22
CA THR A 560 -7.82 -9.29 26.14
C THR A 560 -7.24 -9.25 27.55
N GLY A 561 -7.46 -8.16 28.28
CA GLY A 561 -6.73 -7.86 29.49
C GLY A 561 -7.28 -6.67 30.28
N THR A 562 -6.48 -6.17 31.21
CA THR A 562 -6.67 -4.87 31.87
C THR A 562 -5.38 -4.05 31.77
N ASP A 563 -5.52 -2.73 31.71
CA ASP A 563 -4.43 -1.76 31.71
C ASP A 563 -3.47 -1.99 30.51
N LEU A 564 -4.03 -2.34 29.34
CA LEU A 564 -3.26 -2.69 28.15
C LEU A 564 -2.76 -1.47 27.37
N LYS A 565 -3.40 -0.31 27.50
CA LYS A 565 -3.07 0.89 26.69
C LYS A 565 -1.60 1.30 26.81
N GLY A 566 -0.98 1.60 25.67
CA GLY A 566 0.44 1.95 25.54
C GLY A 566 1.45 0.89 26.01
N SER A 567 0.97 -0.29 26.40
CA SER A 567 1.86 -1.39 26.77
C SER A 567 2.51 -2.01 25.53
N GLN A 568 3.73 -2.49 25.72
CA GLN A 568 4.50 -3.23 24.73
C GLN A 568 4.23 -4.73 24.87
N ILE A 569 3.85 -5.36 23.76
CA ILE A 569 3.57 -6.79 23.69
C ILE A 569 4.80 -7.52 23.15
N PHE A 570 5.27 -8.53 23.87
CA PHE A 570 6.40 -9.37 23.53
C PHE A 570 5.95 -10.82 23.36
N ILE A 571 6.52 -11.50 22.36
CA ILE A 571 6.38 -12.94 22.16
C ILE A 571 7.77 -13.51 21.94
N GLY A 572 8.15 -14.56 22.66
CA GLY A 572 9.48 -15.17 22.55
C GLY A 572 10.64 -14.19 22.79
N GLY A 573 10.41 -13.12 23.57
CA GLY A 573 11.38 -12.06 23.83
C GLY A 573 11.45 -10.94 22.78
N VAL A 574 10.64 -11.00 21.72
CA VAL A 574 10.62 -10.02 20.62
C VAL A 574 9.44 -9.07 20.75
N LEU A 575 9.71 -7.76 20.68
CA LEU A 575 8.68 -6.72 20.70
C LEU A 575 7.82 -6.84 19.44
N THR A 576 6.56 -7.20 19.64
CA THR A 576 5.61 -7.55 18.57
C THR A 576 4.60 -6.44 18.31
N ALA A 577 4.15 -5.73 19.34
CA ALA A 577 3.23 -4.62 19.15
C ALA A 577 3.35 -3.61 20.29
N THR A 578 2.87 -2.40 20.03
CA THR A 578 2.56 -1.43 21.08
C THR A 578 1.08 -1.13 21.00
N VAL A 579 0.36 -1.32 22.11
CA VAL A 579 -1.07 -1.00 22.18
C VAL A 579 -1.22 0.52 22.07
N PRO A 580 -2.02 1.08 21.16
CA PRO A 580 -2.24 2.51 21.10
C PRO A 580 -3.08 2.99 22.27
N ILE A 581 -2.85 4.25 22.61
CA ILE A 581 -3.53 4.97 23.68
C ILE A 581 -4.94 5.43 23.26
N TYR A 582 -5.15 5.67 21.96
CA TYR A 582 -6.45 6.11 21.42
C TYR A 582 -7.24 4.96 20.80
N PRO A 583 -8.57 4.90 21.04
CA PRO A 583 -9.44 3.94 20.38
C PRO A 583 -9.56 4.25 18.88
N THR A 584 -9.66 3.20 18.07
CA THR A 584 -9.94 3.31 16.63
C THR A 584 -11.35 2.83 16.34
N PRO A 585 -11.96 3.19 15.19
CA PRO A 585 -13.28 2.67 14.81
C PRO A 585 -13.37 1.14 14.86
N ASP A 586 -12.27 0.44 14.52
CA ASP A 586 -12.19 -1.02 14.52
C ASP A 586 -11.87 -1.61 15.91
N GLN A 587 -11.31 -0.79 16.82
CA GLN A 587 -10.93 -1.18 18.19
C GLN A 587 -11.32 -0.08 19.18
N PRO A 588 -12.59 -0.05 19.62
CA PRO A 588 -13.14 1.04 20.42
C PRO A 588 -12.65 1.08 21.87
N ASP A 589 -12.02 0.00 22.34
CA ASP A 589 -11.46 -0.08 23.70
C ASP A 589 -10.12 -0.85 23.71
N PRO A 590 -9.00 -0.19 23.35
CA PRO A 590 -7.68 -0.81 23.34
C PRO A 590 -7.17 -1.20 24.74
N ASP A 591 -7.83 -0.76 25.82
CA ASP A 591 -7.39 -1.01 27.19
C ASP A 591 -7.79 -2.39 27.70
N THR A 592 -8.93 -2.88 27.22
CA THR A 592 -9.43 -4.20 27.57
C THR A 592 -9.22 -5.23 26.46
N SER A 593 -9.00 -4.78 25.22
CA SER A 593 -8.80 -5.66 24.06
C SER A 593 -7.99 -4.98 22.96
N TRP A 594 -6.88 -5.58 22.54
CA TRP A 594 -6.05 -5.06 21.45
C TRP A 594 -5.70 -6.13 20.42
N LYS A 595 -5.85 -5.79 19.13
CA LYS A 595 -5.54 -6.65 17.99
C LYS A 595 -4.26 -6.14 17.33
N PHE A 596 -3.28 -7.01 17.20
CA PHE A 596 -1.99 -6.69 16.60
C PHE A 596 -1.52 -7.83 15.71
N ARG A 597 -0.55 -7.54 14.83
CA ARG A 597 0.08 -8.58 14.01
C ARG A 597 1.36 -9.08 14.68
N ILE A 598 1.59 -10.38 14.63
CA ILE A 598 2.88 -10.97 14.98
C ILE A 598 3.95 -10.38 14.01
N VAL A 599 5.12 -10.00 14.50
CA VAL A 599 6.18 -9.37 13.69
C VAL A 599 7.23 -10.40 13.27
N GLU A 600 7.98 -10.08 12.23
CA GLU A 600 9.13 -10.90 11.83
C GLU A 600 10.20 -10.94 12.92
N GLY A 601 10.88 -12.08 13.06
CA GLY A 601 11.94 -12.28 14.05
C GLY A 601 11.50 -12.90 15.39
N VAL A 602 10.19 -13.04 15.64
CA VAL A 602 9.69 -13.84 16.79
C VAL A 602 10.15 -15.30 16.60
N PRO A 603 10.84 -15.93 17.58
CA PRO A 603 11.29 -17.31 17.46
C PRO A 603 10.13 -18.29 17.30
N THR A 604 10.33 -19.38 16.55
CA THR A 604 9.32 -20.43 16.40
C THR A 604 9.18 -21.28 17.67
N GLY A 605 8.05 -21.97 17.83
CA GLY A 605 7.72 -22.80 18.99
C GLY A 605 6.70 -22.17 19.94
N ILE A 606 6.53 -22.78 21.10
CA ILE A 606 5.51 -22.39 22.08
C ILE A 606 6.04 -21.28 23.01
N HIS A 607 5.34 -20.14 23.02
CA HIS A 607 5.72 -18.95 23.80
C HIS A 607 4.56 -18.46 24.66
N SER A 608 4.87 -17.78 25.75
CA SER A 608 3.88 -16.94 26.44
C SER A 608 3.87 -15.54 25.81
N ILE A 609 2.70 -14.89 25.79
CA ILE A 609 2.60 -13.46 25.48
C ILE A 609 2.93 -12.70 26.76
N GLU A 610 3.87 -11.78 26.68
CA GLU A 610 4.18 -10.84 27.76
C GLU A 610 3.75 -9.44 27.35
N VAL A 611 3.11 -8.71 28.25
CA VAL A 611 2.77 -7.30 28.07
C VAL A 611 3.55 -6.52 29.13
N ARG A 612 4.25 -5.46 28.73
CA ARG A 612 5.12 -4.65 29.61
C ARG A 612 4.79 -3.17 29.46
N ASN A 613 4.76 -2.45 30.56
CA ASN A 613 4.75 -0.98 30.58
C ASN A 613 5.71 -0.47 31.65
N SER A 614 5.71 0.83 31.90
CA SER A 614 6.59 1.48 32.90
C SER A 614 6.32 1.05 34.35
N ALA A 615 5.16 0.44 34.64
CA ALA A 615 4.75 0.00 35.97
C ALA A 615 5.00 -1.49 36.26
N GLY A 616 5.14 -2.33 35.22
CA GLY A 616 5.42 -3.76 35.39
C GLY A 616 5.15 -4.59 34.14
N SER A 617 5.05 -5.91 34.33
CA SER A 617 4.78 -6.87 33.25
C SER A 617 3.70 -7.88 33.63
N GLY A 618 2.81 -8.19 32.70
CA GLY A 618 1.86 -9.29 32.78
C GLY A 618 2.21 -10.37 31.76
N THR A 619 2.11 -11.65 32.17
CA THR A 619 2.36 -12.80 31.28
C THR A 619 1.06 -13.58 31.12
N SER A 620 0.79 -14.07 29.91
CA SER A 620 -0.38 -14.87 29.61
C SER A 620 -0.33 -16.21 30.33
N SER A 621 -1.49 -16.68 30.81
CA SER A 621 -1.62 -18.00 31.46
C SER A 621 -1.62 -19.14 30.44
N SER A 622 -2.20 -18.93 29.26
CA SER A 622 -2.10 -19.82 28.09
C SER A 622 -0.86 -19.49 27.25
N GLN A 623 -0.41 -20.44 26.44
CA GLN A 623 0.73 -20.27 25.53
C GLN A 623 0.25 -20.15 24.09
N ILE A 624 0.92 -19.31 23.30
CA ILE A 624 0.72 -19.14 21.86
C ILE A 624 1.80 -19.95 21.13
N GLU A 625 1.39 -20.76 20.16
CA GLU A 625 2.34 -21.47 19.30
C GLU A 625 2.70 -20.60 18.09
N ILE A 626 3.98 -20.24 17.98
CA ILE A 626 4.50 -19.43 16.90
C ILE A 626 5.11 -20.35 15.85
N PHE A 627 4.42 -20.43 14.72
CA PHE A 627 4.91 -21.12 13.54
C PHE A 627 5.95 -20.23 12.84
N PRO A 628 6.87 -20.82 12.06
CA PRO A 628 7.67 -20.03 11.11
C PRO A 628 6.75 -19.10 10.35
N VAL A 629 7.19 -17.85 10.09
CA VAL A 629 6.59 -17.03 9.04
C VAL A 629 6.41 -17.98 7.85
N PRO A 630 5.21 -18.17 7.28
CA PRO A 630 5.07 -18.69 5.96
C PRO A 630 5.80 -17.64 5.14
N TRP A 631 7.09 -17.91 4.99
CA TRP A 631 7.84 -17.43 3.88
C TRP A 631 6.88 -17.73 2.71
N TYR A 632 6.57 -16.71 1.92
CA TYR A 632 6.22 -16.97 0.54
C TYR A 632 7.54 -17.12 -0.20
N PRO A 633 8.24 -18.27 -0.16
CA PRO A 633 9.03 -18.59 -1.29
C PRO A 633 7.98 -19.19 -2.22
N LEU A 634 7.83 -18.57 -3.38
CA LEU A 634 7.66 -19.37 -4.59
C LEU A 634 8.93 -20.23 -4.80
N GLU A 635 9.34 -21.04 -3.81
CA GLU A 635 10.34 -22.08 -3.99
C GLU A 635 9.81 -23.48 -3.67
N TYR A 636 8.69 -23.69 -2.95
CA TYR A 636 8.18 -25.06 -2.71
C TYR A 636 6.64 -25.20 -2.64
N GLY A 637 5.91 -24.56 -3.56
CA GLY A 637 4.46 -24.77 -3.74
C GLY A 637 3.84 -23.89 -4.85
N PHE A 638 2.90 -24.48 -5.60
CA PHE A 638 2.43 -24.20 -6.98
C PHE A 638 2.69 -22.81 -7.60
N SER A 639 3.58 -22.81 -8.61
CA SER A 639 3.60 -21.85 -9.74
C SER A 639 4.01 -22.58 -11.02
N TRP A 640 3.47 -22.17 -12.18
CA TRP A 640 3.91 -22.49 -13.56
C TRP A 640 4.57 -21.23 -14.18
N GLY A 641 5.78 -21.34 -14.76
CA GLY A 641 6.83 -20.27 -14.78
C GLY A 641 6.82 -19.25 -15.90
N ASN A 642 7.82 -18.37 -16.13
CA ASN A 642 8.92 -17.82 -15.31
C ASN A 642 8.88 -16.29 -15.43
N GLN A 643 9.21 -15.58 -14.35
CA GLN A 643 9.50 -14.15 -14.36
C GLN A 643 10.60 -13.69 -15.37
N ALA A 644 11.41 -14.61 -15.96
CA ALA A 644 12.19 -14.48 -17.22
C ALA A 644 12.98 -15.77 -17.67
N LYS A 645 12.33 -16.91 -18.05
CA LYS A 645 12.86 -18.25 -18.56
C LYS A 645 13.03 -19.49 -17.62
N ASP A 646 11.95 -20.22 -17.24
CA ASP A 646 11.82 -21.36 -16.26
C ASP A 646 11.42 -21.11 -14.77
N TYR A 647 10.23 -21.54 -14.35
CA TYR A 647 10.04 -22.32 -13.10
C TYR A 647 8.66 -22.93 -12.92
N LEU A 648 8.70 -24.19 -12.51
CA LEU A 648 7.61 -24.87 -11.85
C LEU A 648 7.99 -25.38 -10.49
N THR A 649 7.08 -25.23 -9.52
CA THR A 649 7.35 -25.72 -8.18
C THR A 649 6.28 -26.63 -7.61
N TYR A 650 6.74 -27.88 -7.39
CA TYR A 650 6.17 -28.90 -6.51
C TYR A 650 7.31 -29.91 -6.15
N PRO A 651 7.46 -30.48 -4.92
CA PRO A 651 6.43 -30.91 -3.95
C PRO A 651 6.52 -30.38 -2.49
N TRP A 652 5.45 -30.69 -1.74
CA TRP A 652 4.93 -30.30 -0.41
C TRP A 652 5.77 -30.41 0.88
N ALA A 653 5.31 -29.68 1.90
CA ALA A 653 5.26 -30.12 3.31
C ALA A 653 3.95 -29.64 3.98
N PHE A 654 2.87 -30.42 3.88
CA PHE A 654 1.59 -30.10 4.54
C PHE A 654 0.88 -31.35 5.08
N TRP A 655 1.55 -32.19 5.87
CA TRP A 655 0.87 -33.19 6.72
C TRP A 655 1.74 -33.53 7.94
N GLU A 656 1.53 -32.82 9.04
CA GLU A 656 1.59 -33.48 10.35
C GLU A 656 0.30 -33.31 11.16
N ASP A 657 -0.52 -32.26 10.99
CA ASP A 657 -1.73 -32.10 11.84
C ASP A 657 -3.07 -31.76 11.15
N GLY A 658 -3.14 -31.76 9.81
CA GLY A 658 -4.42 -31.91 9.08
C GLY A 658 -5.59 -30.98 9.45
N ASN A 659 -5.38 -29.66 9.58
CA ASN A 659 -6.52 -28.73 9.73
C ASN A 659 -6.30 -27.35 9.08
N TYR A 660 -6.53 -27.24 7.78
CA TYR A 660 -6.46 -25.98 7.01
C TYR A 660 -7.42 -24.87 7.52
N LYS A 661 -8.49 -25.26 8.24
CA LYS A 661 -9.46 -24.34 8.86
C LYS A 661 -8.85 -23.48 9.97
N ASP A 662 -7.74 -23.90 10.56
CA ASP A 662 -7.09 -23.15 11.64
C ASP A 662 -6.22 -21.98 11.11
N THR A 663 -5.85 -22.03 9.83
CA THR A 663 -5.02 -21.01 9.13
C THR A 663 -5.87 -19.90 8.50
N PHE A 664 -7.02 -20.26 7.93
CA PHE A 664 -7.85 -19.34 7.14
C PHE A 664 -9.26 -19.11 7.72
N GLY A 665 -9.67 -19.86 8.75
CA GLY A 665 -11.05 -19.85 9.24
C GLY A 665 -12.01 -20.59 8.32
N ASN A 666 -13.32 -20.44 8.57
CA ASN A 666 -14.38 -21.04 7.74
C ASN A 666 -14.77 -20.18 6.54
N ASP A 667 -14.28 -18.94 6.44
CA ASP A 667 -14.67 -17.97 5.43
C ASP A 667 -13.43 -17.23 4.90
N VAL A 668 -13.00 -17.53 3.67
CA VAL A 668 -11.98 -16.75 2.96
C VAL A 668 -12.69 -15.77 2.03
N TYR A 669 -12.45 -14.48 2.24
CA TYR A 669 -12.95 -13.42 1.39
C TYR A 669 -11.90 -13.14 0.31
N ILE A 670 -12.19 -13.53 -0.94
CA ILE A 670 -11.44 -13.01 -2.08
C ILE A 670 -12.13 -11.73 -2.54
N SER A 671 -11.49 -10.61 -2.28
CA SER A 671 -11.77 -9.36 -2.98
C SER A 671 -11.19 -9.44 -4.39
N ILE A 672 -12.04 -9.53 -5.40
CA ILE A 672 -11.60 -9.55 -6.81
C ILE A 672 -11.80 -8.15 -7.41
N TRP A 673 -10.73 -7.51 -7.86
CA TRP A 673 -10.81 -6.27 -8.63
C TRP A 673 -11.17 -6.58 -10.09
N VAL A 674 -12.42 -6.38 -10.49
CA VAL A 674 -12.89 -6.57 -11.87
C VAL A 674 -12.57 -5.34 -12.69
N CYS A 675 -11.64 -5.47 -13.62
CA CYS A 675 -11.28 -4.45 -14.62
C CYS A 675 -12.42 -4.33 -15.65
N LEU A 676 -12.98 -3.12 -15.82
CA LEU A 676 -14.11 -2.78 -16.70
C LEU A 676 -13.70 -2.44 -18.14
N GLY A 677 -12.40 -2.52 -18.49
CA GLY A 677 -11.95 -2.29 -19.86
C GLY A 677 -12.13 -0.85 -20.36
N ILE A 678 -12.11 0.16 -19.48
CA ILE A 678 -12.00 1.57 -19.90
C ILE A 678 -10.55 2.00 -19.74
N PRO A 679 -9.76 1.97 -20.83
CA PRO A 679 -8.37 2.35 -20.77
C PRO A 679 -8.30 3.87 -20.54
N TYR A 680 -7.73 4.28 -19.40
CA TYR A 680 -7.28 5.65 -19.19
C TYR A 680 -5.78 5.63 -18.97
N TRP A 681 -5.09 6.44 -19.76
CA TRP A 681 -3.64 6.53 -19.67
C TRP A 681 -3.27 7.51 -18.56
N THR A 682 -2.39 7.09 -17.65
CA THR A 682 -1.71 7.98 -16.71
C THR A 682 -0.23 8.09 -17.07
N TYR A 683 0.35 9.25 -16.78
CA TYR A 683 1.76 9.49 -17.04
C TYR A 683 2.69 8.65 -16.13
N GLU A 684 2.21 8.25 -14.95
CA GLU A 684 3.00 7.52 -13.95
C GLU A 684 2.98 6.01 -14.18
N ASP A 685 1.87 5.44 -14.66
CA ASP A 685 1.66 3.98 -14.71
C ASP A 685 1.30 3.43 -16.12
N GLY A 686 1.19 4.27 -17.15
CA GLY A 686 0.77 3.84 -18.48
C GLY A 686 -0.74 3.65 -18.63
N TRP A 687 -1.19 2.77 -19.52
CA TRP A 687 -2.62 2.48 -19.71
C TRP A 687 -3.16 1.70 -18.50
N GLN A 688 -4.10 2.30 -17.76
CA GLN A 688 -4.83 1.70 -16.63
C GLN A 688 -6.31 1.50 -16.96
N CYS A 689 -7.01 0.65 -16.21
CA CYS A 689 -8.46 0.44 -16.38
C CYS A 689 -9.28 0.87 -15.15
N TRP A 690 -10.50 1.38 -15.38
CA TRP A 690 -11.51 1.44 -14.31
C TRP A 690 -11.94 0.05 -13.89
N GLY A 691 -12.22 -0.17 -12.62
CA GLY A 691 -12.71 -1.45 -12.11
C GLY A 691 -13.56 -1.30 -10.86
N TYR A 692 -14.12 -2.42 -10.38
CA TYR A 692 -14.81 -2.49 -9.09
C TYR A 692 -14.41 -3.75 -8.34
N GLU A 693 -14.33 -3.65 -7.02
CA GLU A 693 -14.01 -4.75 -6.13
C GLU A 693 -15.28 -5.56 -5.82
N ILE A 694 -15.26 -6.87 -6.08
CA ILE A 694 -16.30 -7.79 -5.60
C ILE A 694 -15.93 -8.17 -4.17
N GLU A 695 -16.66 -7.64 -3.19
CA GLU A 695 -16.44 -7.88 -1.75
C GLU A 695 -17.27 -9.05 -1.18
N GLN A 696 -18.01 -9.81 -2.01
CA GLN A 696 -18.85 -10.93 -1.55
C GLN A 696 -18.10 -12.27 -1.58
N PRO A 697 -18.28 -13.15 -0.57
CA PRO A 697 -17.60 -14.44 -0.53
C PRO A 697 -18.12 -15.35 -1.66
N ILE A 698 -17.26 -15.63 -2.64
CA ILE A 698 -17.58 -16.48 -3.81
C ILE A 698 -17.22 -17.94 -3.55
N CYS A 699 -16.33 -18.23 -2.59
CA CYS A 699 -15.83 -19.58 -2.31
C CYS A 699 -15.88 -19.89 -0.80
N PRO A 700 -16.67 -20.89 -0.37
CA PRO A 700 -16.70 -21.34 1.03
C PRO A 700 -15.49 -22.19 1.43
N ASP A 701 -14.73 -22.73 0.46
CA ASP A 701 -13.52 -23.52 0.72
C ASP A 701 -12.24 -22.65 0.60
N PRO A 702 -11.44 -22.52 1.69
CA PRO A 702 -10.22 -21.71 1.70
C PRO A 702 -9.13 -22.12 0.70
N LEU A 703 -9.00 -23.42 0.39
CA LEU A 703 -8.00 -23.95 -0.54
C LEU A 703 -8.41 -23.67 -1.98
N ALA A 704 -9.70 -23.86 -2.30
CA ALA A 704 -10.25 -23.42 -3.59
C ALA A 704 -10.15 -21.88 -3.74
N ALA A 705 -10.35 -21.12 -2.65
CA ALA A 705 -10.22 -19.68 -2.69
C ALA A 705 -8.78 -19.19 -2.97
N LEU A 706 -7.79 -19.83 -2.34
CA LEU A 706 -6.38 -19.56 -2.60
C LEU A 706 -6.01 -19.83 -4.06
N TRP A 707 -6.56 -20.92 -4.62
CA TRP A 707 -6.37 -21.29 -6.02
C TRP A 707 -6.93 -20.21 -6.98
N TYR A 708 -8.12 -19.66 -6.71
CA TYR A 708 -8.67 -18.55 -7.53
C TYR A 708 -7.81 -17.28 -7.46
N GLY A 709 -7.28 -16.94 -6.28
CA GLY A 709 -6.40 -15.79 -6.14
C GLY A 709 -5.12 -15.91 -6.98
N ILE A 710 -4.55 -17.12 -7.05
CA ILE A 710 -3.35 -17.41 -7.84
C ILE A 710 -3.67 -17.45 -9.34
N ALA A 711 -4.75 -18.12 -9.74
CA ALA A 711 -5.21 -18.12 -11.14
C ALA A 711 -5.49 -16.69 -11.63
N TYR A 712 -6.11 -15.83 -10.80
CA TYR A 712 -6.40 -14.44 -11.15
C TYR A 712 -5.14 -13.57 -11.29
N CYS A 713 -4.19 -13.70 -10.37
CA CYS A 713 -2.93 -12.95 -10.39
C CYS A 713 -2.08 -13.25 -11.64
N HIS A 714 -2.17 -14.46 -12.21
CA HIS A 714 -1.37 -14.85 -13.37
C HIS A 714 -2.13 -14.84 -14.70
N LEU A 715 -3.44 -15.12 -14.71
CA LEU A 715 -4.24 -15.26 -15.94
C LEU A 715 -5.10 -14.04 -16.25
N ALA A 716 -5.52 -13.25 -15.24
CA ALA A 716 -6.53 -12.20 -15.39
C ALA A 716 -5.99 -10.76 -15.30
N GLN A 717 -4.76 -10.53 -14.85
CA GLN A 717 -4.23 -9.17 -14.59
C GLN A 717 -4.23 -8.22 -15.80
N ASN A 718 -4.35 -8.73 -17.04
CA ASN A 718 -4.47 -7.91 -18.27
C ASN A 718 -5.61 -8.38 -19.21
N GLY A 719 -6.61 -9.11 -18.71
CA GLY A 719 -7.55 -9.93 -19.49
C GLY A 719 -8.64 -9.23 -20.32
N GLU A 720 -8.55 -7.92 -20.60
CA GLU A 720 -9.57 -7.16 -21.37
C GLU A 720 -9.92 -7.86 -22.71
N CYS A 721 -8.93 -8.49 -23.34
CA CYS A 721 -9.07 -9.19 -24.61
C CYS A 721 -9.90 -10.49 -24.52
N PHE A 722 -10.00 -11.14 -23.37
CA PHE A 722 -10.71 -12.42 -23.25
C PHE A 722 -12.21 -12.27 -23.54
N GLY A 723 -12.87 -11.30 -22.88
CA GLY A 723 -14.31 -11.08 -23.06
C GLY A 723 -14.64 -10.62 -24.48
N PHE A 724 -13.81 -9.77 -25.08
CA PHE A 724 -13.96 -9.32 -26.46
C PHE A 724 -13.73 -10.44 -27.48
N SER A 725 -12.68 -11.24 -27.30
CA SER A 725 -12.37 -12.38 -28.17
C SER A 725 -13.46 -13.45 -28.07
N ALA A 726 -13.98 -13.71 -26.87
CA ALA A 726 -15.12 -14.61 -26.65
C ALA A 726 -16.40 -14.09 -27.36
N VAL A 727 -16.76 -12.81 -27.20
CA VAL A 727 -17.92 -12.22 -27.90
C VAL A 727 -17.73 -12.28 -29.43
N SER A 728 -16.50 -12.05 -29.90
CA SER A 728 -16.16 -12.15 -31.33
C SER A 728 -16.32 -13.57 -31.85
N LEU A 729 -15.98 -14.57 -31.02
CA LEU A 729 -16.19 -15.99 -31.30
C LEU A 729 -17.68 -16.34 -31.37
N GLU A 730 -18.52 -15.77 -30.50
CA GLU A 730 -19.98 -15.93 -30.57
C GLU A 730 -20.57 -15.37 -31.87
N PHE A 731 -20.05 -14.24 -32.35
CA PHE A 731 -20.45 -13.69 -33.65
C PHE A 731 -19.99 -14.58 -34.82
N TYR A 732 -18.76 -15.11 -34.76
CA TYR A 732 -18.21 -15.97 -35.80
C TYR A 732 -18.98 -17.28 -35.93
N HIS A 733 -19.26 -17.95 -34.81
CA HIS A 733 -20.04 -19.19 -34.78
C HIS A 733 -21.55 -18.96 -34.94
N GLY A 734 -21.99 -17.70 -35.00
CA GLY A 734 -23.40 -17.33 -35.16
C GLY A 734 -24.26 -17.67 -33.94
N VAL A 735 -23.64 -17.81 -32.76
CA VAL A 735 -24.31 -18.04 -31.46
C VAL A 735 -25.18 -16.84 -31.10
N ILE A 736 -24.66 -15.63 -31.35
CA ILE A 736 -25.39 -14.38 -31.23
C ILE A 736 -25.26 -13.59 -32.53
N ARG A 737 -26.28 -12.80 -32.85
CA ARG A 737 -26.20 -11.86 -33.98
C ARG A 737 -25.96 -10.43 -33.48
N PRO A 738 -25.24 -9.57 -34.23
CA PRO A 738 -25.01 -8.17 -33.81
C PRO A 738 -26.30 -7.41 -33.45
N GLU A 739 -27.41 -7.76 -34.09
CA GLU A 739 -28.72 -7.15 -33.85
C GLU A 739 -29.38 -7.59 -32.54
N GLU A 740 -28.97 -8.73 -31.97
CA GLU A 740 -29.49 -9.26 -30.71
C GLU A 740 -28.93 -8.51 -29.49
N LEU A 741 -27.80 -7.81 -29.66
CA LEU A 741 -27.18 -6.98 -28.62
C LEU A 741 -27.66 -5.51 -28.60
N GLN A 742 -28.56 -5.10 -29.51
CA GLN A 742 -29.12 -3.72 -29.51
C GLN A 742 -30.60 -3.62 -29.99
N TRP A 743 -31.50 -3.11 -29.13
CA TRP A 743 -32.79 -2.59 -29.60
C TRP A 743 -32.65 -1.15 -30.15
N GLY A 744 -32.59 -1.02 -31.47
CA GLY A 744 -32.99 0.20 -32.17
C GLY A 744 -31.91 1.25 -32.51
N ARG A 745 -30.89 0.89 -33.31
CA ARG A 745 -30.35 1.60 -34.51
C ARG A 745 -28.91 1.16 -34.79
N TYR A 746 -28.67 0.78 -36.04
CA TYR A 746 -27.49 0.04 -36.52
C TYR A 746 -26.28 0.92 -36.88
N ASP A 747 -25.09 0.49 -36.47
CA ASP A 747 -23.90 0.28 -37.31
C ASP A 747 -22.86 -0.53 -36.49
N VAL A 748 -22.27 -1.60 -37.05
CA VAL A 748 -21.17 -2.39 -36.45
C VAL A 748 -19.96 -1.50 -36.12
N ASN A 749 -19.86 -0.32 -36.73
CA ASN A 749 -18.83 0.68 -36.44
C ASN A 749 -19.12 1.54 -35.19
N ASN A 750 -20.24 1.35 -34.49
CA ASN A 750 -20.68 2.22 -33.38
C ASN A 750 -20.83 1.46 -32.05
N LEU A 751 -19.88 0.57 -31.77
CA LEU A 751 -19.72 -0.14 -30.49
C LEU A 751 -19.16 0.84 -29.43
N THR A 752 -19.98 1.73 -28.91
CA THR A 752 -19.59 2.73 -27.89
C THR A 752 -19.36 2.13 -26.50
N PHE A 753 -18.95 0.86 -26.42
CA PHE A 753 -18.63 0.09 -25.21
C PHE A 753 -19.52 0.41 -24.00
N SER A 754 -20.84 0.43 -24.23
CA SER A 754 -21.84 0.74 -23.21
C SER A 754 -23.12 -0.04 -23.46
N GLY A 755 -23.89 -0.29 -22.40
CA GLY A 755 -25.17 -1.01 -22.48
C GLY A 755 -25.03 -2.54 -22.55
N GLU A 756 -25.84 -3.20 -23.37
CA GLU A 756 -25.90 -4.68 -23.40
C GLU A 756 -24.64 -5.34 -23.96
N LEU A 757 -23.93 -4.68 -24.89
CA LEU A 757 -22.63 -5.17 -25.37
C LEU A 757 -21.61 -5.21 -24.24
N GLN A 758 -21.54 -4.14 -23.43
CA GLN A 758 -20.65 -4.06 -22.27
C GLN A 758 -21.00 -5.18 -21.28
N ARG A 759 -22.29 -5.35 -20.94
CA ARG A 759 -22.72 -6.44 -20.06
C ARG A 759 -22.40 -7.83 -20.63
N ARG A 760 -22.47 -8.02 -21.94
CA ARG A 760 -22.14 -9.30 -22.58
C ARG A 760 -20.63 -9.58 -22.55
N VAL A 761 -19.81 -8.56 -22.80
CA VAL A 761 -18.34 -8.65 -22.69
C VAL A 761 -17.95 -8.90 -21.22
N GLU A 762 -18.53 -8.17 -20.27
CA GLU A 762 -18.34 -8.38 -18.82
C GLU A 762 -18.79 -9.78 -18.40
N TYR A 763 -19.94 -10.23 -18.92
CA TYR A 763 -20.38 -11.60 -18.71
C TYR A 763 -19.29 -12.53 -19.23
N LEU A 764 -18.99 -12.58 -20.52
CA LEU A 764 -18.01 -13.52 -21.10
C LEU A 764 -16.60 -13.41 -20.53
N HIS A 765 -16.18 -12.24 -20.04
CA HIS A 765 -14.94 -12.10 -19.30
C HIS A 765 -14.93 -12.96 -18.02
N GLY A 766 -16.07 -13.13 -17.36
CA GLY A 766 -16.22 -14.07 -16.25
C GLY A 766 -16.06 -15.55 -16.64
N SER A 767 -16.17 -15.93 -17.92
CA SER A 767 -15.88 -17.31 -18.36
C SER A 767 -14.39 -17.64 -18.22
N GLN A 768 -13.52 -16.62 -18.22
CA GLN A 768 -12.08 -16.81 -18.07
C GLN A 768 -11.73 -17.52 -16.75
N VAL A 769 -12.54 -17.35 -15.70
CA VAL A 769 -12.33 -18.01 -14.39
C VAL A 769 -13.19 -19.25 -14.19
N SER A 770 -13.87 -19.74 -15.24
CA SER A 770 -14.60 -21.01 -15.19
C SER A 770 -13.65 -22.18 -14.94
N ALA A 771 -14.17 -23.24 -14.29
CA ALA A 771 -13.44 -24.48 -14.07
C ALA A 771 -12.80 -24.94 -15.38
N GLU A 772 -13.63 -25.00 -16.42
CA GLU A 772 -13.30 -25.53 -17.72
C GLU A 772 -12.20 -24.70 -18.40
N CYS A 773 -12.27 -23.36 -18.38
CA CYS A 773 -11.21 -22.54 -18.98
C CYS A 773 -9.88 -22.64 -18.22
N VAL A 774 -9.92 -22.64 -16.88
CA VAL A 774 -8.70 -22.73 -16.10
C VAL A 774 -8.07 -24.12 -16.20
N HIS A 775 -8.88 -25.17 -16.38
CA HIS A 775 -8.40 -26.50 -16.70
C HIS A 775 -7.49 -26.48 -17.94
N TYR A 776 -7.95 -25.94 -19.08
CA TYR A 776 -7.12 -25.86 -20.28
C TYR A 776 -5.83 -25.06 -20.07
N TRP A 777 -5.89 -23.95 -19.32
CA TRP A 777 -4.71 -23.16 -19.03
C TRP A 777 -3.70 -23.88 -18.18
N VAL A 778 -4.13 -24.51 -17.09
CA VAL A 778 -3.28 -25.35 -16.25
C VAL A 778 -2.71 -26.44 -17.15
N GLU A 779 -3.55 -27.29 -17.72
CA GLU A 779 -3.17 -28.42 -18.58
C GLU A 779 -2.11 -28.05 -19.63
N GLU A 780 -2.36 -27.04 -20.47
CA GLU A 780 -1.42 -26.69 -21.55
C GLU A 780 -0.16 -25.99 -21.03
N HIS A 781 -0.23 -25.24 -19.92
CA HIS A 781 0.99 -24.75 -19.25
C HIS A 781 1.82 -25.92 -18.71
N LEU A 782 1.19 -27.02 -18.25
CA LEU A 782 1.92 -28.23 -17.84
C LEU A 782 2.47 -28.98 -19.04
N ALA A 783 1.65 -29.13 -20.08
CA ALA A 783 2.02 -29.83 -21.30
C ALA A 783 3.27 -29.20 -21.91
N ASN A 784 3.34 -27.86 -21.97
CA ASN A 784 4.48 -27.09 -22.51
C ASN A 784 5.84 -27.34 -21.84
N LEU A 785 5.88 -28.01 -20.69
CA LEU A 785 7.13 -28.41 -20.01
C LEU A 785 7.61 -29.78 -20.39
N ALA A 786 6.73 -30.56 -21.02
CA ALA A 786 7.15 -31.75 -21.66
C ALA A 786 7.91 -31.34 -22.93
N PRO A 787 9.02 -32.03 -23.24
CA PRO A 787 9.68 -31.86 -24.53
C PRO A 787 8.70 -32.01 -25.69
N SER A 788 8.86 -31.21 -26.73
CA SER A 788 7.97 -31.22 -27.90
C SER A 788 8.43 -32.26 -28.93
N ILE A 789 8.35 -33.54 -28.56
CA ILE A 789 8.82 -34.66 -29.37
C ILE A 789 7.73 -35.05 -30.39
N TYR A 790 7.97 -34.82 -31.68
CA TYR A 790 7.09 -35.18 -32.81
C TYR A 790 5.61 -34.76 -32.66
N GLY A 791 5.33 -33.65 -31.98
CA GLY A 791 3.94 -33.20 -31.80
C GLY A 791 3.15 -33.95 -30.73
N MET A 792 3.77 -34.89 -30.01
CA MET A 792 3.07 -35.77 -29.05
C MET A 792 2.97 -35.21 -27.63
N SER A 793 3.78 -34.22 -27.29
CA SER A 793 3.83 -33.57 -25.99
C SER A 793 4.33 -32.13 -26.15
N GLY A 794 4.27 -31.31 -25.10
CA GLY A 794 4.72 -29.92 -25.23
C GLY A 794 3.78 -29.06 -26.08
N MET A 795 4.37 -28.01 -26.65
CA MET A 795 3.76 -27.11 -27.64
C MET A 795 3.25 -27.86 -28.89
N GLY A 796 3.77 -29.06 -29.12
CA GLY A 796 3.29 -29.95 -30.17
C GLY A 796 1.80 -30.25 -30.08
N ARG A 797 1.28 -30.41 -28.86
CA ARG A 797 -0.14 -30.65 -28.61
C ARG A 797 -0.98 -29.40 -28.86
N VAL A 798 -0.54 -28.25 -28.35
CA VAL A 798 -1.18 -26.95 -28.59
C VAL A 798 -1.32 -26.72 -30.10
N LEU A 799 -0.25 -26.92 -30.86
CA LEU A 799 -0.27 -26.74 -32.31
C LEU A 799 -1.25 -27.70 -32.99
N TYR A 800 -1.26 -28.98 -32.61
CA TYR A 800 -2.20 -29.96 -33.14
C TYR A 800 -3.67 -29.56 -32.87
N MET A 801 -3.98 -29.06 -31.67
CA MET A 801 -5.32 -28.59 -31.34
C MET A 801 -5.72 -27.37 -32.17
N VAL A 802 -4.80 -26.43 -32.36
CA VAL A 802 -5.02 -25.25 -33.21
C VAL A 802 -5.25 -25.67 -34.67
N GLU A 803 -4.43 -26.56 -35.22
CA GLU A 803 -4.57 -27.10 -36.57
C GLU A 803 -5.92 -27.79 -36.75
N SER A 804 -6.33 -28.61 -35.78
CA SER A 804 -7.62 -29.29 -35.77
C SER A 804 -8.80 -28.31 -35.72
N ALA A 805 -8.73 -27.28 -34.87
CA ALA A 805 -9.76 -26.25 -34.77
C ALA A 805 -9.87 -25.42 -36.06
N VAL A 806 -8.73 -25.05 -36.65
CA VAL A 806 -8.70 -24.31 -37.93
C VAL A 806 -9.23 -25.18 -39.08
N ALA A 807 -8.87 -26.46 -39.14
CA ALA A 807 -9.31 -27.38 -40.18
C ALA A 807 -10.82 -27.71 -40.08
N SER A 808 -11.36 -27.82 -38.86
CA SER A 808 -12.78 -28.06 -38.61
C SER A 808 -13.64 -26.81 -38.77
N GLY A 809 -13.04 -25.62 -38.62
CA GLY A 809 -13.74 -24.34 -38.59
C GLY A 809 -14.33 -24.01 -37.22
N GLU A 810 -14.21 -24.90 -36.23
CA GLU A 810 -14.61 -24.68 -34.84
C GLU A 810 -13.50 -23.94 -34.07
N LEU A 811 -13.27 -22.68 -34.46
CA LEU A 811 -12.22 -21.85 -33.87
C LEU A 811 -12.40 -21.68 -32.36
N GLY A 812 -11.30 -21.70 -31.62
CA GLY A 812 -11.23 -21.37 -30.19
C GLY A 812 -10.48 -20.06 -29.94
N VAL A 813 -9.92 -19.91 -28.75
CA VAL A 813 -9.00 -18.80 -28.42
C VAL A 813 -7.62 -19.33 -28.07
N ILE A 814 -6.58 -18.58 -28.44
CA ILE A 814 -5.22 -18.78 -27.95
C ILE A 814 -4.98 -17.74 -26.85
N SER A 815 -4.67 -18.24 -25.66
CA SER A 815 -4.16 -17.44 -24.55
C SER A 815 -2.64 -17.41 -24.62
N ILE A 816 -2.07 -16.22 -24.48
CA ILE A 816 -0.65 -15.92 -24.57
C ILE A 816 -0.21 -15.28 -23.25
N VAL A 817 0.82 -15.83 -22.60
CA VAL A 817 1.36 -15.32 -21.33
C VAL A 817 2.89 -15.31 -21.38
N ASP A 818 3.50 -14.17 -21.05
CA ASP A 818 4.96 -14.00 -21.00
C ASP A 818 5.36 -13.41 -19.63
N GLY A 819 5.32 -14.27 -18.61
CA GLY A 819 5.74 -14.00 -17.22
C GLY A 819 4.86 -13.03 -16.43
N ILE A 820 4.70 -11.79 -16.91
CA ILE A 820 3.95 -10.70 -16.28
C ILE A 820 2.89 -10.06 -17.19
N HIS A 821 2.86 -10.42 -18.48
CA HIS A 821 1.89 -9.93 -19.45
C HIS A 821 1.04 -11.08 -19.99
N GLY A 822 -0.23 -10.82 -20.30
CA GLY A 822 -1.17 -11.80 -20.85
C GLY A 822 -2.05 -11.20 -21.94
N HIS A 823 -2.40 -11.98 -22.96
CA HIS A 823 -3.23 -11.57 -24.10
C HIS A 823 -3.98 -12.75 -24.72
N VAL A 824 -5.07 -12.47 -25.44
CA VAL A 824 -5.94 -13.50 -26.02
C VAL A 824 -6.28 -13.17 -27.46
N VAL A 825 -5.98 -14.11 -28.36
CA VAL A 825 -6.17 -13.96 -29.82
C VAL A 825 -6.95 -15.15 -30.38
N VAL A 826 -7.51 -15.02 -31.58
CA VAL A 826 -8.29 -16.10 -32.22
C VAL A 826 -7.53 -16.61 -33.46
N PRO A 827 -7.11 -17.89 -33.52
CA PRO A 827 -6.43 -18.43 -34.69
C PRO A 827 -7.40 -18.61 -35.85
N TYR A 828 -6.96 -18.34 -37.08
CA TYR A 828 -7.78 -18.56 -38.27
C TYR A 828 -7.06 -19.28 -39.41
N GLU A 829 -5.73 -19.33 -39.39
CA GLU A 829 -4.93 -20.02 -40.40
C GLU A 829 -3.60 -20.50 -39.81
N VAL A 830 -3.15 -21.70 -40.20
CA VAL A 830 -1.85 -22.26 -39.82
C VAL A 830 -1.07 -22.55 -41.10
N GLN A 831 0.19 -22.12 -41.16
CA GLN A 831 1.06 -22.28 -42.31
C GLN A 831 2.46 -22.72 -41.88
N ASP A 832 2.93 -23.85 -42.40
CA ASP A 832 4.34 -24.24 -42.30
C ASP A 832 5.18 -23.38 -43.26
N ILE A 833 6.16 -22.67 -42.70
CA ILE A 833 7.07 -21.81 -43.48
C ILE A 833 8.27 -22.63 -43.97
N ASP A 834 8.81 -23.45 -43.07
CA ASP A 834 9.86 -24.42 -43.36
C ASP A 834 9.78 -25.62 -42.39
N SER A 835 10.77 -26.50 -42.42
CA SER A 835 10.80 -27.72 -41.58
C SER A 835 10.88 -27.45 -40.08
N THR A 836 11.25 -26.24 -39.68
CA THR A 836 11.45 -25.83 -38.29
C THR A 836 10.54 -24.68 -37.85
N HIS A 837 9.87 -23.96 -38.74
CA HIS A 837 9.00 -22.83 -38.37
C HIS A 837 7.58 -22.98 -38.90
N THR A 838 6.61 -22.81 -38.01
CA THR A 838 5.17 -22.75 -38.35
C THR A 838 4.57 -21.44 -37.88
N ARG A 839 3.74 -20.81 -38.71
CA ARG A 839 3.01 -19.58 -38.37
C ARG A 839 1.54 -19.87 -38.15
N ILE A 840 1.00 -19.35 -37.06
CA ILE A 840 -0.42 -19.31 -36.74
C ILE A 840 -0.86 -17.86 -36.93
N TYR A 841 -1.65 -17.59 -37.97
CA TYR A 841 -2.23 -16.27 -38.17
C TYR A 841 -3.46 -16.10 -37.28
N VAL A 842 -3.56 -14.93 -36.65
CA VAL A 842 -4.54 -14.69 -35.60
C VAL A 842 -5.32 -13.40 -35.82
N TYR A 843 -6.56 -13.36 -35.37
CA TYR A 843 -7.30 -12.12 -35.17
C TYR A 843 -6.94 -11.57 -33.79
N ASP A 844 -6.42 -10.34 -33.78
CA ASP A 844 -6.13 -9.58 -32.57
C ASP A 844 -7.04 -8.35 -32.51
N ILE A 845 -7.72 -8.16 -31.39
CA ILE A 845 -8.57 -7.01 -31.11
C ILE A 845 -7.80 -5.68 -31.13
N ASN A 846 -6.49 -5.71 -30.83
CA ASN A 846 -5.60 -4.55 -30.90
C ASN A 846 -5.21 -4.19 -32.35
N LYS A 847 -5.55 -5.02 -33.34
CA LYS A 847 -5.32 -4.81 -34.78
C LYS A 847 -6.63 -5.03 -35.58
N PRO A 848 -7.70 -4.28 -35.27
CA PRO A 848 -9.04 -4.54 -35.82
C PRO A 848 -9.11 -4.35 -37.35
N GLU A 849 -8.16 -3.63 -37.96
CA GLU A 849 -8.04 -3.47 -39.40
C GLU A 849 -7.83 -4.79 -40.17
N TRP A 850 -7.21 -5.79 -39.55
CA TRP A 850 -7.00 -7.13 -40.13
C TRP A 850 -8.19 -8.07 -39.95
N SER A 851 -9.14 -7.68 -39.10
CA SER A 851 -10.39 -8.42 -38.89
C SER A 851 -11.47 -8.08 -39.94
N ASN A 852 -11.18 -7.18 -40.90
CA ASN A 852 -12.11 -6.79 -41.97
C ASN A 852 -11.44 -6.84 -43.35
N TRP A 853 -11.93 -7.73 -44.21
CA TRP A 853 -11.41 -7.96 -45.57
C TRP A 853 -11.24 -6.68 -46.40
N SER A 854 -12.19 -5.74 -46.32
CA SER A 854 -12.15 -4.49 -47.11
C SER A 854 -11.09 -3.49 -46.64
N ARG A 855 -10.66 -3.57 -45.38
CA ARG A 855 -9.62 -2.71 -44.80
C ARG A 855 -8.24 -3.36 -44.89
N ALA A 856 -8.16 -4.69 -44.74
CA ALA A 856 -6.93 -5.47 -44.85
C ALA A 856 -6.23 -5.29 -46.20
N GLU A 857 -6.97 -5.28 -47.32
CA GLU A 857 -6.41 -5.08 -48.68
C GLU A 857 -5.70 -3.72 -48.83
N GLY A 858 -6.22 -2.67 -48.20
CA GLY A 858 -5.60 -1.35 -48.20
C GLY A 858 -4.38 -1.25 -47.30
N LYS A 859 -4.28 -2.12 -46.28
CA LYS A 859 -3.19 -2.14 -45.30
C LYS A 859 -1.95 -2.87 -45.80
N LEU A 860 -2.12 -3.88 -46.67
CA LEU A 860 -1.02 -4.55 -47.38
C LEU A 860 -0.06 -3.60 -48.13
N TYR A 861 -0.52 -2.40 -48.50
CA TYR A 861 0.28 -1.40 -49.22
C TYR A 861 0.66 -0.18 -48.37
N ASP A 862 0.45 -0.25 -47.05
CA ASP A 862 0.83 0.80 -46.11
C ASP A 862 2.38 0.88 -46.05
N PRO A 863 2.99 2.08 -46.17
CA PRO A 863 4.44 2.23 -46.11
C PRO A 863 5.03 1.97 -44.72
N ASP A 864 4.20 1.84 -43.66
CA ASP A 864 4.63 1.41 -42.34
C ASP A 864 4.61 -0.12 -42.23
N ASP A 865 5.80 -0.72 -42.11
CA ASP A 865 5.98 -2.18 -42.00
C ASP A 865 5.29 -2.79 -40.77
N ARG A 866 4.98 -1.98 -39.76
CA ARG A 866 4.23 -2.39 -38.55
C ARG A 866 2.73 -2.53 -38.80
N VAL A 867 2.26 -2.06 -39.95
CA VAL A 867 0.84 -1.94 -40.31
C VAL A 867 0.51 -2.79 -41.54
N ASN A 868 1.50 -3.06 -42.41
CA ASN A 868 1.31 -3.78 -43.67
C ASN A 868 1.40 -5.31 -43.59
N ASN A 869 1.55 -5.88 -42.40
CA ASN A 869 1.53 -7.33 -42.15
C ASN A 869 0.44 -7.71 -41.14
N PRO A 870 -0.26 -8.84 -41.33
CA PRO A 870 -1.20 -9.38 -40.34
C PRO A 870 -0.44 -9.86 -39.09
N PRO A 871 -1.08 -9.85 -37.91
CA PRO A 871 -0.49 -10.42 -36.70
C PRO A 871 -0.45 -11.95 -36.77
N TYR A 872 0.62 -12.55 -36.23
CA TYR A 872 0.81 -14.00 -36.20
C TYR A 872 1.65 -14.44 -35.00
N ILE A 873 1.51 -15.72 -34.63
CA ILE A 873 2.38 -16.43 -33.70
C ILE A 873 3.27 -17.36 -34.53
N GLU A 874 4.58 -17.33 -34.32
CA GLU A 874 5.53 -18.26 -34.94
C GLU A 874 5.97 -19.29 -33.91
N ILE A 875 5.99 -20.57 -34.29
CA ILE A 875 6.47 -21.71 -33.50
C ILE A 875 7.78 -22.20 -34.12
N ASP A 876 8.89 -22.06 -33.40
CA ASP A 876 10.20 -22.63 -33.71
C ASP A 876 10.34 -24.04 -33.10
N LYS A 877 10.40 -25.04 -33.99
CA LYS A 877 10.49 -26.48 -33.73
C LYS A 877 11.93 -27.01 -33.73
N SER A 878 12.94 -26.13 -33.87
CA SER A 878 14.34 -26.54 -33.97
C SER A 878 14.93 -27.09 -32.67
N GLY A 879 14.36 -26.69 -31.52
CA GLY A 879 14.73 -27.11 -30.18
C GLY A 879 13.97 -28.34 -29.67
N TYR A 880 14.47 -28.91 -28.58
CA TYR A 880 13.79 -30.00 -27.84
C TYR A 880 12.52 -29.50 -27.13
N TYR A 881 12.54 -28.23 -26.74
CA TYR A 881 11.36 -27.44 -26.38
C TYR A 881 11.13 -26.47 -27.53
N TRP A 882 9.94 -26.49 -28.12
CA TRP A 882 9.59 -25.54 -29.17
C TRP A 882 9.35 -24.17 -28.53
N GLU A 883 9.81 -23.11 -29.19
CA GLU A 883 9.59 -21.75 -28.73
C GLU A 883 8.51 -21.09 -29.57
N TRP A 884 7.62 -20.32 -28.95
CA TRP A 884 6.67 -19.49 -29.68
C TRP A 884 7.07 -18.02 -29.61
N SER A 885 6.69 -17.22 -30.60
CA SER A 885 6.87 -15.77 -30.60
C SER A 885 5.68 -15.08 -31.25
N TYR A 886 5.12 -14.07 -30.57
CA TYR A 886 4.01 -13.26 -31.05
C TYR A 886 4.49 -11.98 -31.75
N TYR A 887 3.96 -11.75 -32.96
CA TYR A 887 4.29 -10.61 -33.80
C TYR A 887 3.03 -9.79 -34.10
N MET A 888 3.02 -8.51 -33.69
CA MET A 888 1.94 -7.56 -33.99
C MET A 888 2.01 -6.95 -35.41
N GLY A 889 3.03 -7.32 -36.21
CA GLY A 889 3.24 -6.90 -37.60
C GLY A 889 4.71 -6.58 -37.90
N GLY A 890 5.25 -7.15 -38.97
CA GLY A 890 6.59 -6.92 -39.54
C GLY A 890 7.76 -7.26 -38.61
N ASP A 891 8.21 -8.52 -38.57
CA ASP A 891 9.39 -9.11 -37.87
C ASP A 891 9.79 -8.58 -36.46
N ILE A 892 8.97 -7.73 -35.83
CA ILE A 892 9.17 -7.17 -34.50
C ILE A 892 8.36 -8.04 -33.52
N GLY A 893 9.04 -9.03 -32.94
CA GLY A 893 8.48 -9.88 -31.89
C GLY A 893 8.27 -9.10 -30.60
N TRP A 894 7.15 -9.35 -29.91
CA TRP A 894 6.81 -8.69 -28.65
C TRP A 894 6.90 -9.61 -27.44
N TRP A 895 6.38 -10.83 -27.55
CA TRP A 895 6.33 -11.82 -26.48
C TRP A 895 6.69 -13.19 -27.02
N GLY A 896 7.30 -14.04 -26.21
CA GLY A 896 7.65 -15.39 -26.66
C GLY A 896 8.48 -16.19 -25.66
N GLY A 897 8.46 -17.50 -25.82
CA GLY A 897 9.22 -18.43 -24.99
C GLY A 897 8.83 -19.88 -25.22
N PRO A 898 9.42 -20.82 -24.47
CA PRO A 898 9.08 -22.24 -24.56
C PRO A 898 7.75 -22.61 -23.86
N MET A 899 7.13 -21.66 -23.15
CA MET A 899 5.92 -21.84 -22.35
C MET A 899 4.98 -20.64 -22.48
N GLY A 900 3.73 -20.79 -22.04
CA GLY A 900 2.78 -19.68 -21.95
C GLY A 900 1.85 -19.54 -23.15
N LEU A 901 1.79 -20.55 -24.01
CA LEU A 901 0.81 -20.63 -25.10
C LEU A 901 -0.22 -21.71 -24.79
N THR A 902 -1.50 -21.35 -24.74
CA THR A 902 -2.60 -22.29 -24.50
C THR A 902 -3.70 -22.10 -25.52
N PHE A 903 -4.23 -23.20 -26.08
CA PHE A 903 -5.45 -23.18 -26.87
C PHE A 903 -6.65 -23.60 -26.01
N VAL A 904 -7.74 -22.83 -26.06
CA VAL A 904 -9.02 -23.15 -25.39
C VAL A 904 -10.12 -23.26 -26.46
N PRO A 905 -10.79 -24.42 -26.61
CA PRO A 905 -11.84 -24.60 -27.61
C PRO A 905 -13.04 -23.65 -27.41
N ALA A 906 -13.75 -23.34 -28.51
CA ALA A 906 -14.95 -22.50 -28.47
C ALA A 906 -16.02 -23.03 -27.51
N SER A 907 -16.26 -24.34 -27.51
CA SER A 907 -17.24 -25.00 -26.65
C SER A 907 -17.00 -24.74 -25.17
N THR A 908 -15.73 -24.63 -24.76
CA THR A 908 -15.31 -24.35 -23.40
C THR A 908 -15.47 -22.87 -23.08
N VAL A 909 -14.98 -21.98 -23.94
CA VAL A 909 -15.06 -20.51 -23.74
C VAL A 909 -16.52 -20.03 -23.69
N LEU A 910 -17.38 -20.62 -24.53
CA LEU A 910 -18.79 -20.28 -24.70
C LEU A 910 -19.72 -21.18 -23.87
N GLY A 911 -19.17 -22.13 -23.11
CA GLY A 911 -19.92 -23.10 -22.32
C GLY A 911 -20.54 -22.53 -21.06
N ASP A 912 -21.28 -23.39 -20.35
CA ASP A 912 -21.82 -23.05 -19.03
C ASP A 912 -20.68 -22.88 -18.03
N ARG A 913 -20.77 -21.82 -17.22
CA ARG A 913 -19.77 -21.57 -16.20
C ARG A 913 -20.02 -22.45 -15.00
N THR A 914 -19.10 -23.34 -14.73
CA THR A 914 -18.98 -23.91 -13.40
C THR A 914 -17.81 -23.25 -12.70
N LEU A 915 -18.00 -22.93 -11.42
CA LEU A 915 -16.92 -22.48 -10.56
C LEU A 915 -16.63 -23.67 -9.62
N PRO A 916 -15.39 -24.21 -9.56
CA PRO A 916 -15.04 -25.18 -8.52
C PRO A 916 -15.10 -24.48 -7.16
N THR A 917 -16.25 -24.55 -6.48
CA THR A 917 -16.46 -23.93 -5.17
C THR A 917 -16.09 -24.86 -4.01
N THR A 918 -15.68 -26.09 -4.31
CA THR A 918 -15.31 -27.14 -3.33
C THR A 918 -13.93 -27.70 -3.64
N LEU A 919 -13.26 -28.22 -2.62
CA LEU A 919 -11.99 -28.90 -2.77
C LEU A 919 -12.11 -30.17 -3.64
N ASP A 920 -13.19 -30.94 -3.50
CA ASP A 920 -13.48 -32.10 -4.35
C ASP A 920 -13.64 -31.68 -5.82
N GLY A 921 -14.39 -30.61 -6.09
CA GLY A 921 -14.53 -30.08 -7.45
C GLY A 921 -13.22 -29.49 -8.01
N LEU A 922 -12.27 -29.09 -7.15
CA LEU A 922 -10.92 -28.70 -7.54
C LEU A 922 -10.04 -29.93 -7.84
N TYR A 923 -10.17 -31.00 -7.04
CA TYR A 923 -9.48 -32.28 -7.29
C TYR A 923 -9.95 -32.91 -8.60
N ASP A 924 -11.27 -32.94 -8.83
CA ASP A 924 -11.86 -33.39 -10.09
C ASP A 924 -11.35 -32.53 -11.26
N LEU A 925 -11.18 -31.21 -11.06
CA LEU A 925 -10.64 -30.29 -12.06
C LEU A 925 -9.14 -30.47 -12.35
N VAL A 926 -8.36 -31.04 -11.43
CA VAL A 926 -6.89 -31.21 -11.54
C VAL A 926 -6.45 -32.66 -11.81
N PHE A 927 -7.28 -33.68 -11.54
CA PHE A 927 -6.90 -35.09 -11.74
C PHE A 927 -7.89 -35.94 -12.57
N GLY A 928 -9.15 -35.54 -12.73
CA GLY A 928 -10.13 -36.22 -13.60
C GLY A 928 -10.63 -37.58 -13.08
N CYS A 929 -11.20 -38.38 -13.99
CA CYS A 929 -11.77 -39.72 -13.84
C CYS A 929 -10.84 -40.94 -13.64
N ALA A 930 -9.51 -40.80 -13.62
CA ALA A 930 -8.61 -41.90 -13.28
C ALA A 930 -7.25 -41.39 -12.77
N THR A 931 -6.58 -42.23 -11.97
CA THR A 931 -5.30 -41.92 -11.32
C THR A 931 -4.25 -42.96 -11.67
N GLY A 932 -2.97 -42.58 -11.67
CA GLY A 932 -1.90 -43.49 -12.08
C GLY A 932 -0.61 -43.35 -11.27
N SER A 933 0.07 -44.49 -11.05
CA SER A 933 1.38 -44.58 -10.42
C SER A 933 2.29 -45.63 -11.07
N ILE A 934 3.57 -45.31 -11.24
CA ILE A 934 4.59 -46.21 -11.79
C ILE A 934 5.57 -46.67 -10.71
N GLU A 935 5.82 -47.96 -10.63
CA GLU A 935 6.72 -48.63 -9.69
C GLU A 935 7.95 -49.18 -10.44
N SER A 936 9.15 -49.00 -9.90
CA SER A 936 10.38 -49.61 -10.42
C SER A 936 10.60 -51.02 -9.85
N GLU A 937 11.45 -51.82 -10.50
CA GLU A 937 11.84 -53.15 -9.98
C GLU A 937 12.47 -53.11 -8.57
N GLU A 938 13.07 -51.98 -8.19
CA GLU A 938 13.64 -51.76 -6.86
C GLU A 938 12.59 -51.36 -5.80
N GLY A 939 11.32 -51.26 -6.19
CA GLY A 939 10.18 -50.92 -5.32
C GLY A 939 9.98 -49.42 -5.11
N GLY A 940 10.66 -48.56 -5.86
CA GLY A 940 10.43 -47.11 -5.81
C GLY A 940 9.23 -46.73 -6.66
N THR A 941 8.31 -45.92 -6.13
CA THR A 941 7.10 -45.49 -6.83
C THR A 941 7.11 -43.99 -7.18
N ILE A 942 6.66 -43.63 -8.38
CA ILE A 942 6.33 -42.25 -8.78
C ILE A 942 4.85 -42.20 -9.20
N GLY A 943 4.07 -41.28 -8.67
CA GLY A 943 2.69 -41.04 -9.13
C GLY A 943 1.70 -40.81 -7.99
N LEU A 944 0.42 -40.77 -8.34
CA LEU A 944 -0.68 -40.59 -7.38
C LEU A 944 -1.27 -41.96 -7.01
N LEU A 945 -1.21 -42.31 -5.73
CA LEU A 945 -1.75 -43.56 -5.22
C LEU A 945 -3.29 -43.50 -5.09
N GLU A 946 -3.93 -44.67 -4.99
CA GLU A 946 -5.39 -44.81 -4.81
C GLU A 946 -5.96 -44.03 -3.60
N ASN A 947 -5.15 -43.76 -2.59
CA ASN A 947 -5.55 -42.98 -1.41
C ASN A 947 -5.38 -41.45 -1.57
N GLY A 948 -5.02 -40.97 -2.77
CA GLY A 948 -4.74 -39.57 -3.06
C GLY A 948 -3.35 -39.10 -2.63
N THR A 949 -2.49 -40.01 -2.16
CA THR A 949 -1.12 -39.68 -1.76
C THR A 949 -0.19 -39.65 -2.96
N TRP A 950 0.51 -38.54 -3.15
CA TRP A 950 1.58 -38.44 -4.14
C TRP A 950 2.89 -39.07 -3.63
N VAL A 951 3.58 -39.84 -4.47
CA VAL A 951 4.90 -40.43 -4.20
C VAL A 951 5.87 -40.13 -5.33
N SER A 952 7.16 -39.98 -5.00
CA SER A 952 8.22 -39.70 -5.97
C SER A 952 9.56 -40.29 -5.54
N GLU A 953 9.71 -41.61 -5.68
CA GLU A 953 10.81 -42.38 -5.09
C GLU A 953 11.82 -42.90 -6.14
N ILE A 954 11.54 -42.81 -7.44
CA ILE A 954 12.46 -43.26 -8.51
C ILE A 954 13.44 -42.12 -8.85
N PRO A 955 14.75 -42.24 -8.55
CA PRO A 955 15.70 -41.16 -8.78
C PRO A 955 15.90 -40.86 -10.27
N GLY A 956 15.76 -39.59 -10.67
CA GLY A 956 15.86 -39.18 -12.08
C GLY A 956 14.62 -39.50 -12.92
N GLY A 957 13.64 -40.18 -12.32
CA GLY A 957 12.29 -40.25 -12.87
C GLY A 957 11.56 -38.95 -12.60
N SER A 958 10.83 -38.46 -13.59
CA SER A 958 9.92 -37.34 -13.46
C SER A 958 8.58 -37.77 -14.00
N PRO A 959 7.46 -37.56 -13.29
CA PRO A 959 6.20 -37.52 -14.00
C PRO A 959 6.26 -36.42 -15.05
N ILE A 960 5.70 -36.70 -16.21
CA ILE A 960 5.37 -35.72 -17.26
C ILE A 960 3.83 -35.58 -17.29
N TRP A 961 3.19 -35.63 -16.12
CA TRP A 961 1.77 -35.32 -15.77
C TRP A 961 0.74 -36.46 -15.78
N PHE A 962 -0.37 -36.32 -15.03
CA PHE A 962 -1.61 -37.14 -15.04
C PHE A 962 -2.85 -36.23 -14.83
N TYR A 963 -3.88 -36.38 -15.67
CA TYR A 963 -5.29 -36.02 -15.47
C TYR A 963 -6.08 -36.99 -16.32
N GLN A 964 -7.24 -37.52 -15.90
CA GLN A 964 -7.92 -38.47 -16.77
C GLN A 964 -9.45 -38.41 -16.69
N GLY A 965 -10.16 -37.49 -17.38
CA GLY A 965 -11.62 -37.55 -17.67
C GLY A 965 -12.12 -36.33 -18.49
N SER A 966 -13.38 -36.14 -18.87
CA SER A 966 -14.14 -36.93 -19.84
C SER A 966 -13.94 -36.53 -21.32
N ASP A 967 -12.98 -35.66 -21.67
CA ASP A 967 -12.63 -35.36 -23.08
C ASP A 967 -11.10 -35.10 -23.29
N GLN A 968 -10.29 -35.89 -22.55
CA GLN A 968 -8.87 -36.30 -22.75
C GLN A 968 -7.72 -35.40 -22.22
N PRO A 969 -7.01 -35.84 -21.15
CA PRO A 969 -5.54 -35.69 -21.09
C PRO A 969 -4.72 -36.97 -20.81
N TYR A 970 -3.45 -36.86 -21.22
CA TYR A 970 -2.43 -37.90 -21.35
C TYR A 970 -1.51 -37.92 -20.15
N SER A 971 -1.24 -39.12 -19.63
CA SER A 971 -0.44 -39.24 -18.45
C SER A 971 0.94 -39.84 -18.68
N ALA A 972 1.99 -39.04 -18.63
CA ALA A 972 3.33 -39.47 -19.02
C ALA A 972 4.32 -39.58 -17.85
N PHE A 973 5.33 -40.43 -18.01
CA PHE A 973 6.52 -40.42 -17.15
C PHE A 973 7.78 -40.33 -17.98
N TYR A 974 8.75 -39.53 -17.54
CA TYR A 974 10.14 -39.63 -17.95
C TYR A 974 10.85 -40.51 -16.94
N LEU A 975 11.43 -41.61 -17.37
CA LEU A 975 12.09 -42.56 -16.49
C LEU A 975 13.51 -42.84 -16.98
N PRO A 976 14.46 -43.07 -16.06
CA PRO A 976 15.77 -43.60 -16.44
C PRO A 976 15.62 -45.01 -17.06
N PRO A 977 16.64 -45.52 -17.76
CA PRO A 977 16.62 -46.91 -18.23
C PRO A 977 16.35 -47.90 -17.09
N GLY A 978 15.34 -48.76 -17.24
CA GLY A 978 14.95 -49.72 -16.21
C GLY A 978 13.61 -50.41 -16.53
N ASN A 979 13.21 -51.34 -15.65
CA ASN A 979 11.93 -52.05 -15.70
C ASN A 979 10.91 -51.35 -14.81
N TYR A 980 9.68 -51.20 -15.30
CA TYR A 980 8.64 -50.44 -14.62
C TYR A 980 7.26 -51.09 -14.73
N THR A 981 6.47 -51.01 -13.67
CA THR A 981 5.06 -51.42 -13.64
C THR A 981 4.18 -50.22 -13.36
N MET A 982 3.27 -49.94 -14.27
CA MET A 982 2.27 -48.89 -14.11
C MET A 982 0.97 -49.47 -13.54
N HIS A 983 0.36 -48.74 -12.61
CA HIS A 983 -0.96 -48.99 -12.05
C HIS A 983 -1.87 -47.83 -12.39
N ILE A 984 -3.07 -48.13 -12.91
CA ILE A 984 -4.10 -47.15 -13.25
C ILE A 984 -5.39 -47.55 -12.53
N ASP A 985 -5.93 -46.67 -11.70
CA ASP A 985 -7.15 -46.87 -10.91
C ASP A 985 -8.19 -45.80 -11.32
N GLY A 986 -9.37 -46.22 -11.76
CA GLY A 986 -10.45 -45.31 -12.19
C GLY A 986 -11.28 -44.72 -11.04
N ARG A 987 -11.94 -43.58 -11.29
CA ARG A 987 -12.61 -42.72 -10.30
C ARG A 987 -14.01 -42.27 -10.69
N GLU A 988 -14.32 -42.15 -11.97
CA GLU A 988 -15.65 -41.93 -12.52
C GLU A 988 -15.65 -42.40 -13.99
N GLU A 989 -16.81 -42.44 -14.64
CA GLU A 989 -16.90 -42.85 -16.05
C GLU A 989 -16.17 -41.85 -16.97
N GLY A 990 -15.25 -42.35 -17.80
CA GLY A 990 -14.59 -41.55 -18.83
C GLY A 990 -13.52 -42.30 -19.61
N SER A 991 -12.57 -41.55 -20.16
CA SER A 991 -11.46 -42.09 -20.94
C SER A 991 -10.14 -41.52 -20.46
N TYR A 992 -9.10 -42.33 -20.55
CA TYR A 992 -7.78 -42.02 -20.09
C TYR A 992 -6.68 -42.39 -21.10
N ASP A 993 -5.59 -41.63 -21.02
CA ASP A 993 -4.41 -41.78 -21.86
C ASP A 993 -3.15 -41.93 -21.00
N TRP A 994 -2.16 -42.69 -21.47
CA TRP A 994 -0.90 -42.96 -20.76
C TRP A 994 0.32 -42.93 -21.68
N GLY A 995 1.46 -42.51 -21.14
CA GLY A 995 2.74 -42.39 -21.79
C GLY A 995 3.93 -42.73 -20.89
N CYS A 996 5.02 -43.18 -21.48
CA CYS A 996 6.29 -43.36 -20.79
C CYS A 996 7.46 -43.12 -21.74
N PHE A 997 8.39 -42.26 -21.34
CA PHE A 997 9.64 -41.93 -22.02
C PHE A 997 10.79 -42.55 -21.23
N ILE A 998 11.59 -43.41 -21.87
CA ILE A 998 12.77 -44.00 -21.25
C ILE A 998 14.01 -43.36 -21.88
N GLY A 999 14.59 -42.39 -21.15
CA GLY A 999 15.67 -41.54 -21.66
C GLY A 999 15.29 -40.77 -22.93
N ASP A 1000 16.26 -40.49 -23.80
CA ASP A 1000 16.07 -39.88 -25.12
C ASP A 1000 15.85 -40.91 -26.25
N ARG A 1001 15.67 -42.19 -25.89
CA ARG A 1001 15.82 -43.33 -26.81
C ARG A 1001 14.53 -44.05 -27.16
N ALA A 1002 13.57 -44.09 -26.24
CA ALA A 1002 12.30 -44.76 -26.46
C ALA A 1002 11.13 -44.02 -25.80
N ALA A 1003 9.97 -44.07 -26.46
CA ALA A 1003 8.71 -43.61 -25.91
C ALA A 1003 7.62 -44.66 -26.16
N TYR A 1004 6.69 -44.78 -25.22
CA TYR A 1004 5.56 -45.71 -25.24
C TYR A 1004 4.29 -44.98 -24.87
N SER A 1005 3.16 -45.36 -25.45
CA SER A 1005 1.87 -44.80 -25.08
C SER A 1005 0.70 -45.75 -25.26
N LEU A 1006 -0.35 -45.50 -24.49
CA LEU A 1006 -1.71 -46.02 -24.65
C LEU A 1006 -2.66 -44.83 -24.78
N ILE A 1007 -3.55 -44.89 -25.77
CA ILE A 1007 -4.44 -43.78 -26.14
C ILE A 1007 -5.86 -44.30 -26.30
N GLY A 1008 -6.83 -43.51 -25.82
CA GLY A 1008 -8.26 -43.73 -25.97
C GLY A 1008 -8.75 -44.93 -25.16
N VAL A 1009 -8.29 -45.06 -23.92
CA VAL A 1009 -8.62 -46.20 -23.06
C VAL A 1009 -9.79 -45.84 -22.15
N GLU A 1010 -10.85 -46.65 -22.12
CA GLU A 1010 -12.03 -46.39 -21.27
C GLU A 1010 -11.78 -46.82 -19.81
N GLY A 1011 -12.33 -46.09 -18.84
CA GLY A 1011 -12.28 -46.43 -17.43
C GLY A 1011 -13.48 -45.89 -16.62
N ASP A 1012 -13.79 -46.57 -15.53
CA ASP A 1012 -14.81 -46.21 -14.54
C ASP A 1012 -14.32 -46.44 -13.09
N GLU A 1013 -15.17 -46.22 -12.09
CA GLU A 1013 -14.84 -46.43 -10.66
C GLU A 1013 -14.34 -47.84 -10.30
N GLU A 1014 -14.64 -48.87 -11.12
CA GLU A 1014 -14.22 -50.26 -10.90
C GLU A 1014 -12.96 -50.65 -11.68
N THR A 1015 -12.46 -49.76 -12.54
CA THR A 1015 -11.28 -49.99 -13.38
C THR A 1015 -9.98 -50.05 -12.57
N GLU A 1016 -9.25 -51.15 -12.68
CA GLU A 1016 -7.88 -51.38 -12.19
C GLU A 1016 -7.03 -51.99 -13.34
N ASP A 1017 -6.23 -51.18 -14.03
CA ASP A 1017 -5.37 -51.62 -15.14
C ASP A 1017 -3.89 -51.57 -14.80
N THR A 1018 -3.09 -52.37 -15.51
CA THR A 1018 -1.64 -52.35 -15.36
C THR A 1018 -0.89 -52.42 -16.68
N VAL A 1019 0.19 -51.64 -16.80
CA VAL A 1019 1.11 -51.67 -17.94
C VAL A 1019 2.52 -51.95 -17.45
N GLU A 1020 3.08 -53.08 -17.83
CA GLU A 1020 4.46 -53.45 -17.48
C GLU A 1020 5.39 -53.18 -18.67
N ILE A 1021 6.52 -52.53 -18.40
CA ILE A 1021 7.62 -52.31 -19.35
C ILE A 1021 8.85 -53.06 -18.85
N GLN A 1022 9.34 -54.02 -19.64
CA GLN A 1022 10.61 -54.72 -19.37
C GLN A 1022 11.64 -54.36 -20.44
N VAL A 1023 12.79 -53.85 -20.04
CA VAL A 1023 13.94 -53.53 -20.89
C VAL A 1023 14.93 -54.70 -20.86
N LYS A 1024 15.32 -55.22 -22.03
CA LYS A 1024 16.21 -56.40 -22.16
C LYS A 1024 17.68 -55.95 -22.15
N ASP A 1025 18.52 -56.54 -21.29
CA ASP A 1025 19.98 -56.32 -21.23
C ASP A 1025 20.41 -54.84 -21.15
N ASP A 1026 19.68 -54.01 -20.40
CA ASP A 1026 19.86 -52.55 -20.34
C ASP A 1026 19.80 -51.84 -21.70
N ASN A 1027 19.21 -52.49 -22.72
CA ASN A 1027 19.05 -51.95 -24.05
C ASN A 1027 17.67 -51.25 -24.17
N PRO A 1028 17.59 -49.91 -24.10
CA PRO A 1028 16.32 -49.17 -24.14
C PRO A 1028 15.55 -49.34 -25.47
N TYR A 1029 16.20 -49.89 -26.51
CA TYR A 1029 15.56 -50.21 -27.77
C TYR A 1029 14.83 -51.55 -27.75
N ALA A 1030 15.22 -52.47 -26.86
CA ALA A 1030 14.63 -53.79 -26.72
C ALA A 1030 13.76 -53.84 -25.46
N GLY A 1031 12.44 -53.95 -25.63
CA GLY A 1031 11.57 -54.07 -24.48
C GLY A 1031 10.18 -54.61 -24.78
N ILE A 1032 9.61 -55.27 -23.77
CA ILE A 1032 8.30 -55.92 -23.78
C ILE A 1032 7.32 -54.99 -23.07
N ILE A 1033 6.19 -54.69 -23.72
CA ILE A 1033 5.05 -54.06 -23.07
C ILE A 1033 3.98 -55.11 -22.83
N THR A 1034 3.55 -55.25 -21.59
CA THR A 1034 2.46 -56.13 -21.18
C THR A 1034 1.31 -55.28 -20.66
N PHE A 1035 0.16 -55.32 -21.34
CA PHE A 1035 -1.05 -54.64 -20.88
C PHE A 1035 -2.03 -55.67 -20.29
N SER A 1036 -2.62 -55.35 -19.14
CA SER A 1036 -3.73 -56.10 -18.52
C SER A 1036 -4.76 -55.17 -17.92
N THR A 1037 -6.00 -55.65 -17.86
CA THR A 1037 -7.17 -54.88 -17.43
C THR A 1037 -8.04 -55.67 -16.46
N SER A 1038 -8.72 -54.99 -15.54
CA SER A 1038 -9.80 -55.57 -14.72
C SER A 1038 -11.13 -55.71 -15.48
N ASP A 1039 -11.30 -54.94 -16.56
CA ASP A 1039 -12.60 -54.78 -17.21
C ASP A 1039 -12.90 -55.94 -18.15
N GLU A 1040 -14.20 -56.29 -18.27
CA GLU A 1040 -14.62 -57.43 -19.10
C GLU A 1040 -14.08 -57.34 -20.53
N ARG A 1041 -14.04 -56.12 -21.08
CA ARG A 1041 -13.44 -55.81 -22.38
C ARG A 1041 -13.04 -54.33 -22.42
N LYS A 1042 -11.86 -54.06 -22.97
CA LYS A 1042 -11.31 -52.71 -23.12
C LYS A 1042 -10.76 -52.48 -24.52
N SER A 1043 -11.00 -51.31 -25.10
CA SER A 1043 -10.41 -50.89 -26.37
C SER A 1043 -9.22 -49.98 -26.11
N TYR A 1044 -8.17 -50.08 -26.93
CA TYR A 1044 -6.99 -49.23 -26.80
C TYR A 1044 -6.27 -49.06 -28.13
N SER A 1045 -5.55 -47.95 -28.28
CA SER A 1045 -4.49 -47.80 -29.27
C SER A 1045 -3.15 -47.64 -28.55
N SER A 1046 -2.04 -48.06 -29.16
CA SER A 1046 -0.72 -47.96 -28.56
C SER A 1046 0.31 -47.47 -29.55
N THR A 1047 1.22 -46.60 -29.13
CA THR A 1047 2.36 -46.15 -29.93
C THR A 1047 3.67 -46.48 -29.25
N GLN A 1048 4.67 -46.90 -30.04
CA GLN A 1048 6.05 -47.07 -29.58
C GLN A 1048 7.00 -46.33 -30.53
N ILE A 1049 7.96 -45.60 -29.97
CA ILE A 1049 9.00 -44.88 -30.71
C ILE A 1049 10.36 -45.40 -30.27
N LYS A 1050 11.24 -45.65 -31.24
CA LYS A 1050 12.62 -46.13 -31.02
C LYS A 1050 13.61 -45.27 -31.82
N LYS A 1051 14.54 -44.61 -31.12
CA LYS A 1051 15.51 -43.66 -31.70
C LYS A 1051 16.92 -44.22 -31.80
N PHE A 1052 17.38 -44.55 -33.00
CA PHE A 1052 18.72 -45.07 -33.29
C PHE A 1052 19.65 -43.95 -33.81
N GLY A 1053 20.10 -43.06 -32.92
CA GLY A 1053 20.89 -41.87 -33.31
C GLY A 1053 20.01 -40.81 -33.97
N GLU A 1054 20.30 -40.43 -35.22
CA GLU A 1054 19.44 -39.52 -36.02
C GLU A 1054 18.23 -40.23 -36.65
N ARG A 1055 18.09 -41.55 -36.46
CA ARG A 1055 17.09 -42.39 -37.12
C ARG A 1055 15.99 -42.78 -36.16
N GLU A 1056 14.76 -42.84 -36.64
CA GLU A 1056 13.61 -43.13 -35.79
C GLU A 1056 12.61 -44.07 -36.45
N ARG A 1057 12.08 -44.99 -35.64
CA ARG A 1057 11.03 -45.93 -36.04
C ARG A 1057 9.86 -45.82 -35.07
N VAL A 1058 8.68 -45.66 -35.63
CA VAL A 1058 7.41 -45.53 -34.93
C VAL A 1058 6.53 -46.71 -35.30
N TYR A 1059 5.99 -47.36 -34.27
CA TYR A 1059 5.14 -48.55 -34.37
C TYR A 1059 3.81 -48.23 -33.69
N LYS A 1060 2.71 -48.28 -34.44
CA LYS A 1060 1.37 -47.99 -33.92
C LYS A 1060 0.47 -49.21 -34.07
N ILE A 1061 -0.21 -49.55 -33.00
CA ILE A 1061 -1.32 -50.50 -32.99
C ILE A 1061 -2.59 -49.69 -32.74
N ILE A 1062 -3.58 -49.83 -33.58
CA ILE A 1062 -4.76 -48.96 -33.58
C ILE A 1062 -6.01 -49.83 -33.38
N ASN A 1063 -6.90 -49.38 -32.49
CA ASN A 1063 -8.20 -50.01 -32.20
C ASN A 1063 -8.10 -51.50 -31.80
N ALA A 1064 -7.12 -51.84 -30.98
CA ALA A 1064 -7.02 -53.18 -30.38
C ALA A 1064 -8.04 -53.36 -29.25
N SER A 1065 -8.31 -54.62 -28.87
CA SER A 1065 -9.11 -54.93 -27.69
C SER A 1065 -8.40 -55.95 -26.79
N ILE A 1066 -8.52 -55.77 -25.49
CA ILE A 1066 -8.08 -56.70 -24.45
C ILE A 1066 -9.26 -57.07 -23.53
N PHE A 1067 -9.20 -58.23 -22.87
CA PHE A 1067 -10.25 -58.75 -21.99
C PHE A 1067 -9.65 -59.11 -20.63
N SER A 1068 -10.44 -59.07 -19.56
CA SER A 1068 -9.99 -59.34 -18.18
C SER A 1068 -9.29 -60.69 -17.94
N ASP A 1069 -9.50 -61.67 -18.83
CA ASP A 1069 -8.89 -63.01 -18.78
C ASP A 1069 -7.74 -63.19 -19.80
N SER A 1070 -7.30 -62.10 -20.42
CA SER A 1070 -6.37 -62.06 -21.54
C SER A 1070 -5.26 -61.05 -21.27
N ILE A 1071 -4.07 -61.31 -21.82
CA ILE A 1071 -2.93 -60.38 -21.74
C ILE A 1071 -2.43 -60.14 -23.16
N ALA A 1072 -2.28 -58.87 -23.52
CA ALA A 1072 -1.67 -58.46 -24.77
C ALA A 1072 -0.19 -58.16 -24.51
N VAL A 1073 0.69 -59.02 -25.05
CA VAL A 1073 2.14 -58.81 -25.03
C VAL A 1073 2.54 -58.19 -26.37
N ILE A 1074 3.06 -56.96 -26.35
CA ILE A 1074 3.57 -56.26 -27.53
C ILE A 1074 5.08 -56.11 -27.37
N ASN A 1075 5.84 -56.72 -28.26
CA ASN A 1075 7.31 -56.68 -28.24
C ASN A 1075 7.84 -56.23 -29.61
N THR A 1076 9.05 -55.68 -29.65
CA THR A 1076 9.80 -55.52 -30.90
C THR A 1076 10.56 -56.80 -31.24
N THR A 1077 10.74 -57.11 -32.51
CA THR A 1077 11.67 -58.18 -32.92
C THR A 1077 13.11 -57.82 -32.51
N ASP A 1078 13.99 -58.80 -32.28
CA ASP A 1078 15.39 -58.55 -31.87
C ASP A 1078 16.19 -57.73 -32.92
N ASP A 1079 15.79 -57.78 -34.19
CA ASP A 1079 16.36 -56.97 -35.28
C ASP A 1079 15.68 -55.59 -35.43
N PHE A 1080 14.70 -55.31 -34.57
CA PHE A 1080 13.87 -54.10 -34.52
C PHE A 1080 13.12 -53.81 -35.83
N ASN A 1081 13.01 -54.76 -36.75
CA ASN A 1081 12.36 -54.56 -38.04
C ASN A 1081 10.85 -54.76 -38.00
N GLY A 1082 10.28 -55.29 -36.91
CA GLY A 1082 8.85 -55.47 -36.74
C GLY A 1082 8.40 -55.50 -35.28
N ILE A 1083 7.09 -55.71 -35.11
CA ILE A 1083 6.45 -55.95 -33.82
C ILE A 1083 6.00 -57.41 -33.73
N MET A 1084 6.02 -57.95 -32.54
CA MET A 1084 5.53 -59.27 -32.18
C MET A 1084 4.38 -59.10 -31.20
N ILE A 1085 3.25 -59.75 -31.48
CA ILE A 1085 2.05 -59.72 -30.66
C ILE A 1085 1.69 -61.15 -30.28
N TYR A 1086 1.57 -61.42 -28.97
CA TYR A 1086 1.08 -62.69 -28.45
C TYR A 1086 -0.25 -62.49 -27.73
N ASN A 1087 -1.25 -63.29 -28.12
CA ASN A 1087 -2.53 -63.35 -27.45
C ASN A 1087 -2.54 -64.52 -26.45
N ASN A 1088 -2.39 -64.24 -25.16
CA ASN A 1088 -2.44 -65.27 -24.11
C ASN A 1088 -3.87 -65.64 -23.66
N GLY A 1089 -4.89 -65.08 -24.31
CA GLY A 1089 -6.29 -65.19 -23.92
C GLY A 1089 -7.11 -66.18 -24.74
N PRO A 1090 -8.30 -66.58 -24.25
CA PRO A 1090 -9.22 -67.45 -24.97
C PRO A 1090 -10.04 -66.74 -26.05
N HIS A 1091 -9.97 -65.40 -26.14
CA HIS A 1091 -10.74 -64.59 -27.09
C HIS A 1091 -9.92 -64.23 -28.32
N LYS A 1092 -10.59 -64.02 -29.45
CA LYS A 1092 -9.97 -63.44 -30.66
C LYS A 1092 -10.26 -61.94 -30.71
N PHE A 1093 -9.34 -61.15 -31.22
CA PHE A 1093 -9.56 -59.72 -31.46
C PHE A 1093 -8.90 -59.24 -32.76
N THR A 1094 -9.29 -58.06 -33.20
CA THR A 1094 -8.84 -57.44 -34.46
C THR A 1094 -8.21 -56.09 -34.13
N PHE A 1095 -7.18 -55.70 -34.87
CA PHE A 1095 -6.48 -54.42 -34.74
C PHE A 1095 -5.84 -54.02 -36.08
N ASP A 1096 -5.47 -52.75 -36.19
CA ASP A 1096 -4.69 -52.21 -37.31
C ASP A 1096 -3.23 -51.96 -36.87
N VAL A 1097 -2.29 -52.01 -37.81
CA VAL A 1097 -0.86 -51.72 -37.55
C VAL A 1097 -0.34 -50.71 -38.55
N GLU A 1098 0.27 -49.64 -38.05
CA GLU A 1098 0.94 -48.60 -38.83
C GLU A 1098 2.42 -48.49 -38.44
N PHE A 1099 3.30 -48.49 -39.44
CA PHE A 1099 4.71 -48.18 -39.30
C PHE A 1099 4.98 -46.80 -39.88
N GLN A 1100 5.74 -45.98 -39.15
CA GLN A 1100 6.16 -44.63 -39.54
C GLN A 1100 7.65 -44.45 -39.22
N GLY A 1101 8.36 -43.65 -39.98
CA GLY A 1101 9.78 -43.39 -39.70
C GLY A 1101 10.42 -42.46 -40.72
N ASN A 1102 11.65 -42.02 -40.42
CA ASN A 1102 12.41 -41.21 -41.37
C ASN A 1102 13.00 -42.09 -42.49
N VAL A 1103 12.67 -41.74 -43.73
CA VAL A 1103 13.02 -42.52 -44.92
C VAL A 1103 14.53 -42.52 -45.14
N LEU A 1104 15.09 -43.69 -45.45
CA LEU A 1104 16.53 -43.88 -45.69
C LEU A 1104 16.94 -43.71 -47.17
N ASP A 1105 15.98 -43.67 -48.11
CA ASP A 1105 16.24 -43.34 -49.51
C ASP A 1105 16.13 -41.83 -49.77
N GLN A 1106 17.23 -41.23 -50.23
CA GLN A 1106 17.38 -39.79 -50.42
C GLN A 1106 16.43 -39.22 -51.49
N ALA A 1107 16.05 -40.01 -52.51
CA ALA A 1107 15.17 -39.54 -53.57
C ALA A 1107 13.72 -39.35 -53.07
N ILE A 1108 13.27 -40.21 -52.15
CA ILE A 1108 11.94 -40.11 -51.53
C ILE A 1108 11.92 -38.96 -50.50
N TRP A 1109 13.00 -38.75 -49.75
CA TRP A 1109 13.14 -37.60 -48.82
C TRP A 1109 12.98 -36.25 -49.54
N GLU A 1110 13.54 -36.15 -50.75
CA GLU A 1110 13.42 -34.98 -51.61
C GLU A 1110 12.01 -34.85 -52.23
N GLU A 1111 11.26 -35.96 -52.41
CA GLU A 1111 9.88 -35.98 -52.93
C GLU A 1111 8.83 -35.48 -51.91
N VAL A 1112 9.05 -35.72 -50.62
CA VAL A 1112 8.20 -35.21 -49.51
C VAL A 1112 8.61 -33.83 -48.99
N ASN A 1113 9.51 -33.15 -49.72
CA ASN A 1113 9.99 -31.80 -49.43
C ASN A 1113 10.49 -31.58 -47.98
N GLY A 1114 11.01 -32.64 -47.33
CA GLY A 1114 11.60 -32.57 -45.98
C GLY A 1114 10.66 -32.12 -44.85
N THR A 1115 9.33 -32.15 -45.03
CA THR A 1115 8.37 -31.76 -43.99
C THR A 1115 8.04 -32.92 -43.06
N LEU A 1116 8.11 -32.70 -41.74
CA LEU A 1116 7.90 -33.72 -40.69
C LEU A 1116 6.41 -34.06 -40.44
N THR A 1117 5.49 -33.36 -41.09
CA THR A 1117 4.03 -33.51 -40.94
C THR A 1117 3.45 -34.68 -41.76
N ASP A 1118 4.19 -35.23 -42.73
CA ASP A 1118 3.78 -36.38 -43.57
C ASP A 1118 4.88 -37.47 -43.64
N LEU A 1119 5.35 -37.94 -42.48
CA LEU A 1119 6.29 -39.07 -42.43
C LEU A 1119 5.73 -40.29 -43.20
N PRO A 1120 6.50 -40.87 -44.14
CA PRO A 1120 6.11 -42.06 -44.88
C PRO A 1120 5.64 -43.20 -43.99
N LYS A 1121 4.49 -43.78 -44.35
CA LYS A 1121 3.76 -44.75 -43.53
C LYS A 1121 3.37 -46.00 -44.30
N ALA A 1122 3.50 -47.15 -43.64
CA ALA A 1122 2.99 -48.44 -44.10
C ALA A 1122 1.90 -48.93 -43.15
N LEU A 1123 0.66 -49.03 -43.62
CA LEU A 1123 -0.51 -49.37 -42.81
C LEU A 1123 -1.16 -50.68 -43.28
N LYS A 1124 -1.48 -51.56 -42.32
CA LYS A 1124 -2.31 -52.75 -42.54
C LYS A 1124 -3.51 -52.71 -41.63
N ARG A 1125 -4.71 -52.80 -42.23
CA ARG A 1125 -5.97 -52.83 -41.49
C ARG A 1125 -6.51 -54.26 -41.34
N GLY A 1126 -7.22 -54.51 -40.24
CA GLY A 1126 -8.03 -55.71 -40.02
C GLY A 1126 -7.25 -56.97 -39.68
N ILE A 1127 -6.08 -56.86 -39.02
CA ILE A 1127 -5.30 -58.02 -38.58
C ILE A 1127 -6.05 -58.71 -37.44
N THR A 1128 -6.29 -60.02 -37.55
CA THR A 1128 -7.01 -60.80 -36.52
C THR A 1128 -6.08 -61.83 -35.89
N ILE A 1129 -5.97 -61.81 -34.56
CA ILE A 1129 -5.19 -62.78 -33.79
C ILE A 1129 -6.13 -63.75 -33.06
N LYS A 1130 -5.84 -65.05 -33.18
CA LYS A 1130 -6.60 -66.15 -32.56
C LYS A 1130 -6.14 -66.37 -31.11
N PRO A 1131 -6.92 -67.13 -30.31
CA PRO A 1131 -6.51 -67.52 -28.97
C PRO A 1131 -5.16 -68.25 -28.97
N TYR A 1132 -4.27 -67.89 -28.05
CA TYR A 1132 -2.94 -68.50 -27.85
C TYR A 1132 -2.03 -68.45 -29.09
N GLN A 1133 -2.26 -67.47 -29.98
CA GLN A 1133 -1.50 -67.29 -31.21
C GLN A 1133 -0.43 -66.20 -31.04
N THR A 1134 0.70 -66.38 -31.71
CA THR A 1134 1.77 -65.38 -31.84
C THR A 1134 1.89 -64.93 -33.29
N LEU A 1135 1.91 -63.62 -33.51
CA LEU A 1135 2.13 -63.00 -34.83
C LEU A 1135 3.38 -62.11 -34.79
N ILE A 1136 4.19 -62.15 -35.85
CA ILE A 1136 5.23 -61.16 -36.15
C ILE A 1136 4.74 -60.32 -37.32
N ILE A 1137 4.75 -58.99 -37.17
CA ILE A 1137 4.24 -58.03 -38.15
C ILE A 1137 5.36 -57.05 -38.47
N ARG A 1138 5.69 -56.87 -39.75
CA ARG A 1138 6.77 -55.98 -40.19
C ARG A 1138 6.52 -55.40 -41.59
N PRO A 1139 7.04 -54.20 -41.91
CA PRO A 1139 7.10 -53.76 -43.29
C PRO A 1139 8.16 -54.58 -44.06
N SER A 1140 7.94 -54.80 -45.36
CA SER A 1140 8.88 -55.47 -46.24
C SER A 1140 10.20 -54.70 -46.40
N THR A 1141 10.17 -53.38 -46.19
CA THR A 1141 11.35 -52.52 -46.13
C THR A 1141 11.09 -51.27 -45.28
N TRP A 1142 12.13 -50.79 -44.58
CA TRP A 1142 12.16 -49.49 -43.90
C TRP A 1142 12.77 -48.39 -44.76
N LEU A 1143 13.31 -48.72 -45.94
CA LEU A 1143 13.94 -47.75 -46.85
C LEU A 1143 12.93 -46.94 -47.66
N ASP A 1144 11.71 -47.46 -47.84
CA ASP A 1144 10.60 -46.84 -48.57
C ASP A 1144 9.27 -47.33 -47.99
N LEU A 1145 8.77 -46.64 -46.97
CA LEU A 1145 7.53 -47.04 -46.29
C LEU A 1145 6.27 -46.75 -47.12
N MET A 1146 6.29 -45.81 -48.07
CA MET A 1146 5.13 -45.51 -48.92
C MET A 1146 4.75 -46.68 -49.82
N HIS A 1147 5.74 -47.46 -50.24
CA HIS A 1147 5.56 -48.62 -51.11
C HIS A 1147 5.81 -49.97 -50.41
N ALA A 1148 6.12 -49.96 -49.12
CA ALA A 1148 6.32 -51.18 -48.35
C ALA A 1148 5.01 -51.95 -48.15
N GLU A 1149 5.06 -53.27 -48.31
CA GLU A 1149 3.96 -54.15 -47.90
C GLU A 1149 4.14 -54.54 -46.43
N VAL A 1150 3.07 -54.52 -45.65
CA VAL A 1150 3.10 -55.02 -44.27
C VAL A 1150 2.83 -56.53 -44.25
N GLU A 1151 3.86 -57.29 -43.90
CA GLU A 1151 3.85 -58.74 -43.75
C GLU A 1151 3.32 -59.15 -42.36
N VAL A 1152 2.50 -60.20 -42.31
CA VAL A 1152 2.02 -60.82 -41.06
C VAL A 1152 2.42 -62.29 -41.08
N ILE A 1153 3.27 -62.69 -40.15
CA ILE A 1153 3.89 -64.01 -40.07
C ILE A 1153 3.36 -64.71 -38.82
N GLU A 1154 2.76 -65.89 -39.00
CA GLU A 1154 2.30 -66.74 -37.89
C GLU A 1154 3.46 -67.59 -37.37
N VAL A 1155 3.71 -67.55 -36.07
CA VAL A 1155 4.77 -68.36 -35.43
C VAL A 1155 4.15 -69.66 -34.94
N THR A 1156 4.46 -70.77 -35.61
CA THR A 1156 4.03 -72.12 -35.21
C THR A 1156 5.06 -72.69 -34.22
N PRO A 1157 4.65 -73.21 -33.04
CA PRO A 1157 5.61 -73.83 -32.12
C PRO A 1157 6.26 -75.07 -32.76
N GLY A 1158 7.57 -75.00 -33.05
CA GLY A 1158 8.39 -76.17 -33.39
C GLY A 1158 8.66 -76.48 -34.87
N GLU A 1159 8.60 -75.53 -35.80
CA GLU A 1159 9.16 -75.71 -37.16
C GLU A 1159 10.32 -74.73 -37.44
N ASP A 1160 11.49 -75.31 -37.74
CA ASP A 1160 12.83 -74.74 -38.00
C ASP A 1160 12.89 -73.32 -38.63
N VAL A 1161 13.41 -72.34 -37.89
CA VAL A 1161 14.17 -71.18 -38.44
C VAL A 1161 15.16 -70.62 -37.38
N ASP A 1162 16.48 -70.75 -37.64
CA ASP A 1162 17.67 -70.10 -37.06
C ASP A 1162 17.76 -69.80 -35.53
N ASP A 1163 18.33 -70.78 -34.83
CA ASP A 1163 19.32 -70.85 -33.72
C ASP A 1163 19.70 -69.69 -32.76
N ASP A 1164 19.07 -68.51 -32.74
CA ASP A 1164 19.38 -67.49 -31.69
C ASP A 1164 18.14 -66.82 -31.03
N HIS A 1165 16.93 -67.05 -31.56
CA HIS A 1165 15.71 -66.35 -31.10
C HIS A 1165 14.84 -67.10 -30.07
N ASP A 1166 15.11 -68.39 -29.82
CA ASP A 1166 14.12 -69.28 -29.18
C ASP A 1166 14.34 -69.56 -27.67
N TYR A 1167 15.51 -69.25 -27.10
CA TYR A 1167 15.69 -69.34 -25.64
C TYR A 1167 14.86 -68.29 -24.88
N VAL A 1168 14.59 -67.17 -25.55
CA VAL A 1168 13.89 -66.01 -25.00
C VAL A 1168 12.38 -66.24 -25.00
N LEU A 1169 11.81 -66.90 -26.02
CA LEU A 1169 10.37 -67.20 -26.10
C LEU A 1169 9.90 -68.13 -24.96
N TRP A 1170 10.69 -69.18 -24.65
CA TRP A 1170 10.37 -70.14 -23.58
C TRP A 1170 10.70 -69.62 -22.18
N ALA A 1171 11.72 -68.76 -22.04
CA ALA A 1171 12.01 -68.06 -20.79
C ALA A 1171 10.93 -67.01 -20.48
N ILE A 1172 10.49 -66.24 -21.48
CA ILE A 1172 9.40 -65.27 -21.36
C ILE A 1172 8.10 -65.98 -21.05
N LEU A 1173 7.67 -67.00 -21.81
CA LEU A 1173 6.43 -67.75 -21.49
C LEU A 1173 6.45 -68.38 -20.10
N GLY A 1174 7.62 -68.86 -19.63
CA GLY A 1174 7.78 -69.40 -18.27
C GLY A 1174 7.70 -68.33 -17.17
N ILE A 1175 8.29 -67.15 -17.38
CA ILE A 1175 8.27 -66.02 -16.44
C ILE A 1175 6.91 -65.32 -16.45
N THR A 1176 6.30 -65.10 -17.61
CA THR A 1176 4.97 -64.51 -17.77
C THR A 1176 3.90 -65.37 -17.09
N VAL A 1177 3.95 -66.70 -17.19
CA VAL A 1177 2.99 -67.56 -16.46
C VAL A 1177 3.14 -67.45 -14.93
N ILE A 1178 4.37 -67.26 -14.42
CA ILE A 1178 4.62 -67.08 -12.98
C ILE A 1178 4.15 -65.69 -12.51
N LEU A 1179 4.39 -64.65 -13.31
CA LEU A 1179 3.95 -63.27 -13.03
C LEU A 1179 2.42 -63.13 -13.11
N VAL A 1180 1.76 -63.84 -14.03
CA VAL A 1180 0.30 -63.88 -14.13
C VAL A 1180 -0.33 -64.52 -12.89
N VAL A 1181 0.27 -65.59 -12.36
CA VAL A 1181 -0.20 -66.19 -11.11
C VAL A 1181 -0.01 -65.23 -9.92
N ALA A 1182 1.05 -64.42 -9.92
CA ALA A 1182 1.29 -63.41 -8.88
C ALA A 1182 0.32 -62.21 -9.00
N ALA A 1183 0.09 -61.70 -10.21
CA ALA A 1183 -0.82 -60.59 -10.48
C ALA A 1183 -2.28 -60.96 -10.17
N VAL A 1184 -2.73 -62.16 -10.54
CA VAL A 1184 -4.06 -62.69 -10.20
C VAL A 1184 -4.18 -62.96 -8.70
N ALA A 1185 -3.13 -63.50 -8.05
CA ALA A 1185 -3.15 -63.68 -6.60
C ALA A 1185 -3.20 -62.34 -5.85
N TRP A 1186 -2.52 -61.31 -6.34
CA TRP A 1186 -2.49 -59.98 -5.74
C TRP A 1186 -3.83 -59.25 -5.90
N THR A 1187 -4.46 -59.27 -7.08
CA THR A 1187 -5.83 -58.73 -7.29
C THR A 1187 -6.86 -59.45 -6.42
N VAL A 1188 -6.76 -60.77 -6.25
CA VAL A 1188 -7.65 -61.54 -5.34
C VAL A 1188 -7.40 -61.19 -3.86
N ILE A 1189 -6.16 -60.90 -3.46
CA ILE A 1189 -5.82 -60.45 -2.10
C ILE A 1189 -6.31 -59.01 -1.85
N ARG A 1190 -6.21 -58.12 -2.85
CA ARG A 1190 -6.67 -56.73 -2.79
C ARG A 1190 -8.21 -56.64 -2.73
N LYS A 1191 -8.93 -57.39 -3.56
CA LYS A 1191 -10.42 -57.50 -3.49
C LYS A 1191 -10.92 -58.05 -2.14
N ARG A 1192 -10.16 -58.91 -1.45
CA ARG A 1192 -10.50 -59.38 -0.09
C ARG A 1192 -10.20 -58.39 1.04
N ARG A 1193 -9.45 -57.31 0.79
CA ARG A 1193 -9.22 -56.22 1.75
C ARG A 1193 -10.25 -55.09 1.62
N LYS A 1194 -10.89 -54.94 0.45
CA LYS A 1194 -11.99 -53.98 0.19
C LYS A 1194 -13.36 -54.47 0.68
N ALA A 1195 -13.55 -55.78 0.94
CA ALA A 1195 -14.76 -56.36 1.54
C ALA A 1195 -14.54 -56.68 3.02
#